data_AF-A0A1S3Q6B8-F1
#
_entry.id   AF-A0A1S3Q6B8-F1
#
_cell.length_a   1.000
_cell.length_b   1.000
_cell.length_c   1.000
_cell.angle_alpha   90.00
_cell.angle_beta   90.00
_cell.angle_gamma   90.00
#
_symmetry.space_group_name_H-M   'P 1'
#
loop_
_entity.id
_entity.type
_entity.pdbx_description
1 polymer ?
#
loop_
_entity_poly.entity_id
_entity_poly.type
_entity_poly.pdbx_seq_one_letter_code
_entity_poly.pdbx_strand_id
1 'polypeptide(L)'
;MSLAMSTDSLYKHSLLFSDLINNIRKVLLPAAGTWYHAVYSLFQGRPRNMAATAISQELSKVMSLCADVVQLLTSSDITPPSDCQESFTVLHSKLNKAHNNTRQLTELASSSTSGQADQLEGPCILWALSVQVLLNSLDKILGTRETLMRQLTPQKGLAAMSENSLRIQEAARLTSVNCKSTYKVKTLTQLQEELKALTEEYLQVAEDLCIVSLSGVLQFARSELLQRQLLIKMRVLSGHLNKANKDYATAIQNVVNIAYTASKHHKDDKTSKEAQETFETAAELLFENAKAATKSVEDCFNYIRNPRARINLRSINDHLSFQISDIVSRARLVVETHCIFDTLSLEIQIQCWSAKARFLAEEIYKVDGLSQEAKEHVKVGLQGGTPGDSKEGMTESNLSPTLKKLEYQPDIAPWQTTNPENINTTEQNSSICGATPKYEPAMATKQYDAPRSAFFRDTLSLTYTPSLTYTTITPSLTYTALFLKQETDRWDARSNRIVQVTREIADQIYHMAQYLRRKGPILSKEMFVSTAKGVVSNCQYITHFVKVISNHCLDKQCTAELSLRVEQILTITNQLTIISSVNALTPGSKSSDEILVKNAQNLLQIVLHGVRAAETACIKGLKQPEPNSDGVEAAALCFQWKRNLQMHRAQQNCNSDTDDLGLRRTSQHRESPSLAPPIHIQKQGFK
;
A
#
# COMPACT_ATOMS: atom_id res chain seq x y z
N MET A 1 66.73 -13.96 13.46
CA MET A 1 65.80 -13.92 14.61
C MET A 1 64.39 -14.15 14.10
N SER A 2 63.93 -15.41 14.04
CA SER A 2 62.53 -15.76 13.79
C SER A 2 61.93 -16.19 15.13
N LEU A 3 61.09 -15.35 15.74
CA LEU A 3 60.27 -15.77 16.86
C LEU A 3 59.20 -16.70 16.31
N ALA A 4 59.44 -18.01 16.41
CA ALA A 4 58.42 -19.01 16.15
C ALA A 4 57.27 -18.75 17.14
N MET A 5 56.11 -18.35 16.60
CA MET A 5 54.89 -18.21 17.39
C MET A 5 54.63 -19.51 18.14
N SER A 6 54.39 -19.44 19.45
CA SER A 6 54.00 -20.63 20.22
C SER A 6 52.70 -21.18 19.64
N THR A 7 52.54 -22.50 19.65
CA THR A 7 51.33 -23.21 19.19
C THR A 7 50.06 -22.66 19.82
N ASP A 8 50.15 -22.24 21.08
CA ASP A 8 49.08 -21.62 21.85
C ASP A 8 48.70 -20.21 21.35
N SER A 9 49.69 -19.43 20.91
CA SER A 9 49.44 -18.14 20.26
C SER A 9 48.86 -18.30 18.85
N LEU A 10 49.30 -19.32 18.10
CA LEU A 10 48.73 -19.69 16.80
C LEU A 10 47.27 -20.11 16.93
N TYR A 11 46.93 -20.91 17.95
CA TYR A 11 45.56 -21.32 18.24
C TYR A 11 44.66 -20.12 18.58
N LYS A 12 45.14 -19.19 19.43
CA LYS A 12 44.39 -17.96 19.74
C LYS A 12 44.16 -17.07 18.52
N HIS A 13 45.17 -16.88 17.67
CA HIS A 13 45.02 -16.08 16.44
C HIS A 13 44.08 -16.76 15.43
N SER A 14 44.16 -18.08 15.29
CA SER A 14 43.24 -18.87 14.47
C SER A 14 41.79 -18.69 14.91
N LEU A 15 41.53 -18.71 16.22
CA LEU A 15 40.19 -18.53 16.78
C LEU A 15 39.64 -17.11 16.51
N LEU A 16 40.46 -16.08 16.74
CA LEU A 16 40.10 -14.69 16.44
C LEU A 16 39.82 -14.45 14.94
N PHE A 17 40.62 -15.06 14.06
CA PHE A 17 40.38 -14.99 12.61
C PHE A 17 39.10 -15.71 12.21
N SER A 18 38.83 -16.89 12.78
CA SER A 18 37.59 -17.63 12.55
C SER A 18 36.36 -16.82 12.99
N ASP A 19 36.42 -16.19 14.16
CA ASP A 19 35.35 -15.31 14.67
C ASP A 19 35.14 -14.09 13.76
N LEU A 20 36.22 -13.47 13.28
CA LEU A 20 36.15 -12.35 12.34
C LEU A 20 35.50 -12.77 11.01
N ILE A 21 35.90 -13.92 10.46
CA ILE A 21 35.31 -14.47 9.23
C ILE A 21 33.81 -14.74 9.44
N ASN A 22 33.43 -15.35 10.56
CA ASN A 22 32.03 -15.61 10.89
C ASN A 22 31.22 -14.32 11.05
N ASN A 23 31.80 -13.28 11.66
CA ASN A 23 31.14 -11.99 11.81
C ASN A 23 30.97 -11.27 10.46
N ILE A 24 32.01 -11.27 9.61
CA ILE A 24 31.92 -10.72 8.25
C ILE A 24 30.86 -11.48 7.45
N ARG A 25 30.82 -12.81 7.56
CA ARG A 25 29.84 -13.68 6.91
C ARG A 25 28.39 -13.32 7.32
N LYS A 26 28.15 -13.06 8.62
CA LYS A 26 26.84 -12.62 9.14
C LYS A 26 26.37 -11.28 8.55
N VAL A 27 27.29 -10.40 8.16
CA VAL A 27 26.96 -9.11 7.54
C VAL A 27 26.79 -9.24 6.02
N LEU A 28 27.68 -9.99 5.37
CA LEU A 28 27.74 -10.07 3.91
C LEU A 28 26.67 -10.99 3.30
N LEU A 29 26.29 -12.11 3.93
CA LEU A 29 25.25 -12.97 3.38
C LEU A 29 23.90 -12.25 3.21
N PRO A 30 23.38 -11.52 4.22
CA PRO A 30 22.14 -10.76 4.06
C PRO A 30 22.21 -9.71 2.95
N ALA A 31 23.37 -9.10 2.76
CA ALA A 31 23.61 -8.13 1.70
C ALA A 31 23.70 -8.79 0.31
N ALA A 32 24.28 -9.99 0.22
CA ALA A 32 24.33 -10.79 -1.01
C ALA A 32 22.94 -11.35 -1.37
N GLY A 33 22.09 -11.58 -0.37
CA GLY A 33 20.69 -11.97 -0.54
C GLY A 33 20.51 -13.29 -1.31
N THR A 34 19.40 -13.37 -2.05
CA THR A 34 19.02 -14.57 -2.81
C THR A 34 20.04 -14.93 -3.90
N TRP A 35 20.82 -13.97 -4.39
CA TRP A 35 21.87 -14.20 -5.40
C TRP A 35 22.95 -15.17 -4.90
N TYR A 36 23.33 -15.08 -3.62
CA TYR A 36 24.28 -16.03 -3.03
C TYR A 36 23.72 -17.45 -3.06
N HIS A 37 22.49 -17.63 -2.60
CA HIS A 37 21.87 -18.96 -2.58
C HIS A 37 21.66 -19.54 -3.99
N ALA A 38 21.28 -18.69 -4.95
CA ALA A 38 21.08 -19.10 -6.34
C ALA A 38 22.39 -19.53 -7.02
N VAL A 39 23.48 -18.80 -6.79
CA VAL A 39 24.79 -19.17 -7.35
C VAL A 39 25.43 -20.34 -6.60
N TYR A 40 25.26 -20.40 -5.28
CA TYR A 40 25.86 -21.46 -4.47
C TYR A 40 25.16 -22.81 -4.71
N SER A 41 23.84 -22.82 -4.94
CA SER A 41 23.11 -24.04 -5.30
C SER A 41 23.55 -24.64 -6.64
N LEU A 42 23.96 -23.80 -7.60
CA LEU A 42 24.56 -24.23 -8.87
C LEU A 42 25.81 -25.09 -8.64
N PHE A 43 26.57 -24.81 -7.57
CA PHE A 43 27.77 -25.57 -7.20
C PHE A 43 27.49 -26.78 -6.29
N GLN A 44 26.41 -26.76 -5.50
CA GLN A 44 26.05 -27.86 -4.59
C GLN A 44 25.31 -29.02 -5.30
N GLY A 45 24.46 -28.74 -6.28
CA GLY A 45 23.60 -29.72 -6.95
C GLY A 45 24.28 -30.56 -8.03
N ARG A 46 25.49 -31.10 -7.82
CA ARG A 46 26.26 -31.85 -8.86
C ARG A 46 25.63 -33.20 -9.24
N PRO A 47 25.09 -33.40 -10.46
CA PRO A 47 25.21 -34.67 -11.16
C PRO A 47 26.56 -34.72 -11.89
N ARG A 48 27.10 -35.93 -12.01
CA ARG A 48 28.44 -36.31 -12.51
C ARG A 48 28.82 -35.79 -13.92
N ASN A 49 27.94 -35.04 -14.61
CA ASN A 49 28.03 -34.74 -16.05
C ASN A 49 27.80 -33.27 -16.49
N MET A 50 27.57 -32.29 -15.60
CA MET A 50 27.69 -30.88 -16.02
C MET A 50 29.17 -30.48 -16.02
N ALA A 51 29.76 -30.33 -17.21
CA ALA A 51 31.13 -29.86 -17.36
C ALA A 51 31.25 -28.42 -16.83
N ALA A 52 32.41 -28.04 -16.28
CA ALA A 52 32.70 -26.67 -15.82
C ALA A 52 32.36 -25.59 -16.88
N THR A 53 32.40 -25.97 -18.17
CA THR A 53 31.94 -25.18 -19.31
C THR A 53 30.46 -24.78 -19.24
N ALA A 54 29.57 -25.63 -18.73
CA ALA A 54 28.14 -25.32 -18.61
C ALA A 54 27.87 -24.23 -17.53
N ILE A 55 28.57 -24.31 -16.39
CA ILE A 55 28.49 -23.29 -15.33
C ILE A 55 29.04 -21.95 -15.82
N SER A 56 30.20 -21.99 -16.50
CA SER A 56 30.78 -20.81 -17.16
C SER A 56 29.79 -20.15 -18.13
N GLN A 57 29.10 -20.96 -18.93
CA GLN A 57 28.09 -20.48 -19.87
C GLN A 57 26.88 -19.86 -19.16
N GLU A 58 26.37 -20.46 -18.07
CA GLU A 58 25.27 -19.88 -17.32
C GLU A 58 25.63 -18.54 -16.69
N LEU A 59 26.76 -18.45 -15.98
CA LEU A 59 27.19 -17.19 -15.36
C LEU A 59 27.50 -16.10 -16.40
N SER A 60 28.03 -16.49 -17.56
CA SER A 60 28.25 -15.56 -18.67
C SER A 60 26.93 -15.02 -19.24
N LYS A 61 25.89 -15.87 -19.34
CA LYS A 61 24.54 -15.43 -19.74
C LYS A 61 23.94 -14.46 -18.71
N VAL A 62 24.11 -14.70 -17.42
CA VAL A 62 23.68 -13.75 -16.37
C VAL A 62 24.34 -12.39 -16.57
N MET A 63 25.65 -12.35 -16.85
CA MET A 63 26.34 -11.09 -17.11
C MET A 63 25.92 -10.42 -18.42
N SER A 64 25.62 -11.20 -19.47
CA SER A 64 25.04 -10.66 -20.70
C SER A 64 23.72 -9.94 -20.42
N LEU A 65 22.82 -10.57 -19.67
CA LEU A 65 21.55 -9.94 -19.29
C LEU A 65 21.79 -8.65 -18.50
N CYS A 66 22.73 -8.65 -17.54
CA CYS A 66 23.10 -7.43 -16.81
C CYS A 66 23.61 -6.33 -17.75
N ALA A 67 24.48 -6.67 -18.70
CA ALA A 67 25.01 -5.73 -19.68
C ALA A 67 23.89 -5.18 -20.58
N ASP A 68 22.95 -6.01 -21.02
CA ASP A 68 21.82 -5.62 -21.84
C ASP A 68 20.91 -4.61 -21.12
N VAL A 69 20.61 -4.82 -19.83
CA VAL A 69 19.81 -3.85 -19.05
C VAL A 69 20.55 -2.54 -18.84
N VAL A 70 21.86 -2.59 -18.54
CA VAL A 70 22.68 -1.38 -18.41
C VAL A 70 22.72 -0.62 -19.73
N GLN A 71 22.92 -1.29 -20.85
CA GLN A 71 22.94 -0.68 -22.18
C GLN A 71 21.59 -0.08 -22.55
N LEU A 72 20.49 -0.77 -22.23
CA LEU A 72 19.14 -0.27 -22.43
C LEU A 72 18.91 1.03 -21.64
N LEU A 73 19.35 1.09 -20.39
CA LEU A 73 19.26 2.30 -19.57
C LEU A 73 20.14 3.43 -20.10
N THR A 74 21.40 3.15 -20.43
CA THR A 74 22.36 4.17 -20.93
C THR A 74 21.94 4.76 -22.28
N SER A 75 21.25 3.99 -23.12
CA SER A 75 20.72 4.44 -24.41
C SER A 75 19.35 5.12 -24.33
N SER A 76 18.73 5.15 -23.14
CA SER A 76 17.43 5.78 -22.90
C SER A 76 17.58 7.25 -22.54
N ASP A 77 16.57 8.07 -22.88
CA ASP A 77 16.46 9.50 -22.49
C ASP A 77 16.17 9.70 -20.97
N ILE A 78 16.46 8.72 -20.12
CA ILE A 78 16.17 8.78 -18.69
C ILE A 78 17.30 9.53 -17.98
N THR A 79 16.97 10.64 -17.33
CA THR A 79 17.92 11.37 -16.48
C THR A 79 17.90 10.84 -15.04
N PRO A 80 19.07 10.59 -14.42
CA PRO A 80 19.13 10.24 -13.00
C PRO A 80 18.55 11.37 -12.13
N PRO A 81 18.01 11.07 -10.94
CA PRO A 81 17.51 12.08 -10.01
C PRO A 81 18.62 13.08 -9.63
N SER A 82 18.28 14.35 -9.45
CA SER A 82 19.23 15.43 -9.10
C SER A 82 20.07 15.17 -7.84
N ASP A 83 19.51 14.41 -6.90
CA ASP A 83 20.15 14.10 -5.61
C ASP A 83 20.88 12.74 -5.64
N CYS A 84 21.01 12.11 -6.81
CA CYS A 84 21.60 10.78 -6.96
C CYS A 84 23.11 10.85 -7.20
N GLN A 85 23.90 10.29 -6.28
CA GLN A 85 25.36 10.14 -6.45
C GLN A 85 25.74 9.08 -7.52
N GLU A 86 24.78 8.34 -8.05
CA GLU A 86 25.02 7.30 -9.06
C GLU A 86 24.96 7.89 -10.47
N SER A 87 26.04 7.73 -11.25
CA SER A 87 26.11 8.11 -12.66
C SER A 87 26.17 6.87 -13.57
N PHE A 88 25.91 7.05 -14.87
CA PHE A 88 26.11 5.97 -15.85
C PHE A 88 27.55 5.47 -15.89
N THR A 89 28.54 6.34 -15.67
CA THR A 89 29.96 5.94 -15.59
C THR A 89 30.23 5.05 -14.37
N VAL A 90 29.66 5.37 -13.21
CA VAL A 90 29.74 4.52 -12.00
C VAL A 90 29.02 3.19 -12.22
N LEU A 91 27.87 3.19 -12.90
CA LEU A 91 27.12 1.99 -13.24
C LEU A 91 27.94 1.03 -14.13
N HIS A 92 28.56 1.54 -15.19
CA HIS A 92 29.45 0.75 -16.06
C HIS A 92 30.69 0.23 -15.31
N SER A 93 31.26 1.00 -14.38
CA SER A 93 32.36 0.54 -13.53
C SER A 93 31.94 -0.64 -12.64
N LYS A 94 30.74 -0.59 -12.05
CA LYS A 94 30.17 -1.70 -11.25
C LYS A 94 29.88 -2.92 -12.12
N LEU A 95 29.39 -2.75 -13.35
CA LEU A 95 29.20 -3.84 -14.31
C LEU A 95 30.53 -4.54 -14.63
N ASN A 96 31.59 -3.77 -14.88
CA ASN A 96 32.93 -4.32 -15.12
C ASN A 96 33.46 -5.11 -13.92
N LYS A 97 33.21 -4.63 -12.69
CA LYS A 97 33.56 -5.37 -11.46
C LYS A 97 32.79 -6.70 -11.36
N ALA A 98 31.49 -6.71 -11.63
CA ALA A 98 30.69 -7.94 -11.65
C ALA A 98 31.18 -8.93 -12.71
N HIS A 99 31.55 -8.45 -13.90
CA HIS A 99 32.18 -9.26 -14.95
C HIS A 99 33.51 -9.89 -14.50
N ASN A 100 34.40 -9.11 -13.88
CA ASN A 100 35.67 -9.60 -13.39
C ASN A 100 35.49 -10.66 -12.30
N ASN A 101 34.58 -10.43 -11.36
CA ASN A 101 34.25 -11.42 -10.32
C ASN A 101 33.63 -12.70 -10.92
N THR A 102 32.84 -12.58 -11.99
CA THR A 102 32.28 -13.73 -12.73
C THR A 102 33.39 -14.58 -13.36
N ARG A 103 34.38 -13.92 -13.97
CA ARG A 103 35.55 -14.60 -14.55
C ARG A 103 36.33 -15.35 -13.47
N GLN A 104 36.64 -14.68 -12.35
CA GLN A 104 37.36 -15.28 -11.22
C GLN A 104 36.61 -16.48 -10.61
N LEU A 105 35.30 -16.35 -10.39
CA LEU A 105 34.47 -17.43 -9.86
C LEU A 105 34.46 -18.65 -10.80
N THR A 106 34.41 -18.41 -12.11
CA THR A 106 34.43 -19.47 -13.14
C THR A 106 35.79 -20.18 -13.22
N GLU A 107 36.89 -19.43 -13.13
CA GLU A 107 38.25 -19.97 -13.09
C GLU A 107 38.46 -20.85 -11.84
N LEU A 108 38.02 -20.39 -10.67
CA LEU A 108 38.07 -21.16 -9.42
C LEU A 108 37.18 -22.40 -9.44
N ALA A 109 35.99 -22.31 -10.04
CA ALA A 109 35.11 -23.46 -10.22
C ALA A 109 35.76 -24.53 -11.11
N SER A 110 36.49 -24.12 -12.15
CA SER A 110 37.16 -25.02 -13.09
C SER A 110 38.38 -25.72 -12.49
N SER A 111 39.05 -25.12 -11.51
CA SER A 111 40.20 -25.69 -10.81
C SER A 111 39.83 -26.53 -9.57
N SER A 112 38.59 -26.42 -9.08
CA SER A 112 38.13 -27.12 -7.87
C SER A 112 37.84 -28.62 -8.07
N THR A 113 38.50 -29.49 -7.28
CA THR A 113 38.22 -30.94 -7.24
C THR A 113 36.93 -31.27 -6.46
N SER A 114 36.30 -32.41 -6.74
CA SER A 114 35.07 -32.84 -6.03
C SER A 114 35.28 -33.00 -4.53
N GLY A 115 34.58 -32.20 -3.72
CA GLY A 115 34.63 -32.25 -2.25
C GLY A 115 34.99 -30.92 -1.57
N GLN A 116 35.38 -29.88 -2.32
CA GLN A 116 35.80 -28.58 -1.77
C GLN A 116 34.72 -27.47 -1.89
N ALA A 117 33.45 -27.78 -1.59
CA ALA A 117 32.37 -26.80 -1.67
C ALA A 117 32.61 -25.55 -0.79
N ASP A 118 33.26 -25.74 0.36
CA ASP A 118 33.60 -24.66 1.30
C ASP A 118 34.56 -23.61 0.73
N GLN A 119 35.37 -23.96 -0.28
CA GLN A 119 36.32 -23.01 -0.91
C GLN A 119 35.63 -22.03 -1.86
N LEU A 120 34.44 -22.37 -2.37
CA LEU A 120 33.70 -21.53 -3.31
C LEU A 120 32.75 -20.56 -2.61
N GLU A 121 32.53 -20.71 -1.30
CA GLU A 121 31.62 -19.87 -0.55
C GLU A 121 32.00 -18.38 -0.60
N GLY A 122 33.24 -18.03 -0.26
CA GLY A 122 33.73 -16.64 -0.31
C GLY A 122 33.60 -16.01 -1.70
N PRO A 123 34.11 -16.67 -2.77
CA PRO A 123 33.91 -16.24 -4.15
C PRO A 123 32.44 -16.09 -4.56
N CYS A 124 31.54 -16.98 -4.11
CA CYS A 124 30.10 -16.88 -4.37
C CYS A 124 29.48 -15.65 -3.69
N ILE A 125 29.87 -15.35 -2.44
CA ILE A 125 29.42 -14.14 -1.72
C ILE A 125 29.90 -12.89 -2.47
N LEU A 126 31.18 -12.84 -2.86
CA LEU A 126 31.76 -11.69 -3.56
C LEU A 126 31.08 -11.44 -4.91
N TRP A 127 30.82 -12.50 -5.68
CA TRP A 127 30.08 -12.42 -6.93
C TRP A 127 28.65 -11.91 -6.70
N ALA A 128 27.91 -12.52 -5.79
CA ALA A 128 26.53 -12.15 -5.49
C ALA A 128 26.42 -10.69 -5.02
N LEU A 129 27.34 -10.23 -4.17
CA LEU A 129 27.44 -8.83 -3.76
C LEU A 129 27.69 -7.90 -4.94
N SER A 130 28.58 -8.27 -5.87
CA SER A 130 28.85 -7.42 -7.03
C SER A 130 27.65 -7.27 -7.96
N VAL A 131 26.85 -8.33 -8.13
CA VAL A 131 25.58 -8.27 -8.87
C VAL A 131 24.57 -7.41 -8.11
N GLN A 132 24.39 -7.62 -6.80
CA GLN A 132 23.46 -6.82 -6.00
C GLN A 132 23.82 -5.33 -6.01
N VAL A 133 25.11 -4.99 -5.86
CA VAL A 133 25.60 -3.59 -5.91
C VAL A 133 25.35 -2.96 -7.27
N LEU A 134 25.50 -3.71 -8.36
CA LEU A 134 25.16 -3.26 -9.71
C LEU A 134 23.66 -2.97 -9.83
N LEU A 135 22.81 -3.92 -9.43
CA LEU A 135 21.35 -3.76 -9.52
C LEU A 135 20.84 -2.61 -8.64
N ASN A 136 21.40 -2.44 -7.44
CA ASN A 136 21.07 -1.33 -6.55
C ASN A 136 21.48 0.02 -7.16
N SER A 137 22.61 0.06 -7.85
CA SER A 137 23.04 1.25 -8.60
C SER A 137 22.04 1.61 -9.69
N LEU A 138 21.54 0.59 -10.39
CA LEU A 138 20.54 0.74 -11.45
C LEU A 138 19.20 1.23 -10.88
N ASP A 139 18.74 0.63 -9.79
CA ASP A 139 17.48 0.98 -9.12
C ASP A 139 17.51 2.42 -8.57
N LYS A 140 18.67 2.88 -8.08
CA LYS A 140 18.88 4.29 -7.67
C LYS A 140 18.78 5.26 -8.84
N ILE A 141 19.37 4.93 -10.00
CA ILE A 141 19.26 5.75 -11.22
C ILE A 141 17.81 5.80 -11.69
N LEU A 142 17.08 4.69 -11.58
CA LEU A 142 15.65 4.62 -11.90
C LEU A 142 14.74 5.26 -10.84
N GLY A 143 15.29 5.82 -9.76
CA GLY A 143 14.50 6.44 -8.69
C GLY A 143 13.58 5.46 -7.96
N THR A 144 13.78 4.15 -8.13
CA THR A 144 13.09 3.12 -7.35
C THR A 144 13.89 2.92 -6.07
N ARG A 145 13.53 3.64 -5.01
CA ARG A 145 14.11 3.37 -3.69
C ARG A 145 13.80 1.90 -3.34
N GLU A 146 14.86 1.09 -3.22
CA GLU A 146 14.88 -0.36 -2.96
C GLU A 146 13.88 -0.83 -1.91
N THR A 147 13.52 0.06 -0.99
CA THR A 147 12.71 -0.25 0.17
C THR A 147 11.31 -0.71 -0.17
N LEU A 148 10.68 -0.38 -1.32
CA LEU A 148 9.26 -0.69 -1.58
C LEU A 148 9.02 -2.01 -2.34
N MET A 149 9.78 -2.27 -3.42
CA MET A 149 9.61 -3.51 -4.20
C MET A 149 10.02 -4.76 -3.42
N ARG A 150 10.94 -4.62 -2.44
CA ARG A 150 11.34 -5.70 -1.52
C ARG A 150 10.31 -6.00 -0.41
N GLN A 151 9.29 -5.15 -0.21
CA GLN A 151 8.23 -5.37 0.81
C GLN A 151 6.96 -5.99 0.24
N LEU A 152 6.76 -5.88 -1.08
CA LEU A 152 5.63 -6.51 -1.75
C LEU A 152 5.89 -8.01 -1.82
N THR A 153 4.87 -8.82 -1.57
CA THR A 153 4.97 -10.24 -1.92
C THR A 153 5.26 -10.35 -3.41
N PRO A 154 6.01 -11.37 -3.88
CA PRO A 154 6.33 -11.53 -5.30
C PRO A 154 5.10 -11.40 -6.22
N GLN A 155 3.95 -11.95 -5.78
CA GLN A 155 2.67 -11.85 -6.47
C GLN A 155 2.11 -10.41 -6.54
N LYS A 156 2.22 -9.63 -5.46
CA LYS A 156 1.80 -8.22 -5.46
C LYS A 156 2.72 -7.36 -6.31
N GLY A 157 4.04 -7.64 -6.30
CA GLY A 157 5.02 -7.00 -7.17
C GLY A 157 4.72 -7.27 -8.65
N LEU A 158 4.47 -8.53 -9.01
CA LEU A 158 4.08 -8.96 -10.35
C LEU A 158 2.79 -8.28 -10.82
N ALA A 159 1.75 -8.27 -9.97
CA ALA A 159 0.47 -7.64 -10.29
C ALA A 159 0.61 -6.12 -10.49
N ALA A 160 1.30 -5.42 -9.59
CA ALA A 160 1.52 -3.99 -9.71
C ALA A 160 2.32 -3.63 -10.98
N MET A 161 3.38 -4.40 -11.27
CA MET A 161 4.25 -4.18 -12.41
C MET A 161 3.54 -4.43 -13.75
N SER A 162 2.80 -5.53 -13.86
CA SER A 162 2.01 -5.86 -15.05
C SER A 162 0.84 -4.89 -15.27
N GLU A 163 0.12 -4.51 -14.20
CA GLU A 163 -0.97 -3.55 -14.28
C GLU A 163 -0.47 -2.17 -14.75
N ASN A 164 0.65 -1.70 -14.21
CA ASN A 164 1.28 -0.46 -14.64
C ASN A 164 1.72 -0.50 -16.10
N SER A 165 2.25 -1.63 -16.56
CA SER A 165 2.60 -1.83 -17.96
C SER A 165 1.38 -1.76 -18.88
N LEU A 166 0.29 -2.43 -18.53
CA LEU A 166 -0.95 -2.39 -19.31
C LEU A 166 -1.57 -0.98 -19.35
N ARG A 167 -1.57 -0.27 -18.21
CA ARG A 167 -2.06 1.10 -18.10
C ARG A 167 -1.33 2.05 -19.05
N ILE A 168 0.00 2.00 -19.06
CA ILE A 168 0.79 2.90 -19.91
C ILE A 168 0.73 2.51 -21.40
N GLN A 169 0.57 1.22 -21.72
CA GLN A 169 0.28 0.77 -23.09
C GLN A 169 -1.04 1.36 -23.60
N GLU A 170 -2.10 1.33 -22.78
CA GLU A 170 -3.40 1.92 -23.15
C GLU A 170 -3.31 3.44 -23.28
N ALA A 171 -2.55 4.12 -22.42
CA ALA A 171 -2.27 5.54 -22.55
C ALA A 171 -1.59 5.86 -23.90
N ALA A 172 -0.60 5.06 -24.30
CA ALA A 172 0.07 5.21 -25.59
C ALA A 172 -0.87 4.98 -26.78
N ARG A 173 -1.74 3.98 -26.69
CA ARG A 173 -2.77 3.74 -27.71
C ARG A 173 -3.70 4.95 -27.87
N LEU A 174 -4.24 5.48 -26.77
CA LEU A 174 -5.16 6.62 -26.77
C LEU A 174 -4.50 7.89 -27.32
N THR A 175 -3.27 8.17 -26.89
CA THR A 175 -2.50 9.32 -27.41
C THR A 175 -2.20 9.18 -28.90
N SER A 176 -1.91 7.97 -29.38
CA SER A 176 -1.61 7.72 -30.80
C SER A 176 -2.80 7.96 -31.72
N VAL A 177 -4.03 7.60 -31.30
CA VAL A 177 -5.25 7.74 -32.12
C VAL A 177 -5.51 9.20 -32.55
N ASN A 178 -5.24 10.17 -31.67
CA ASN A 178 -5.47 11.59 -31.91
C ASN A 178 -4.17 12.40 -32.08
N CYS A 179 -3.05 11.73 -32.39
CA CYS A 179 -1.78 12.40 -32.64
C CYS A 179 -1.66 12.81 -34.12
N LYS A 180 -1.37 14.09 -34.38
CA LYS A 180 -1.20 14.62 -35.74
C LYS A 180 0.14 14.23 -36.38
N SER A 181 1.14 13.84 -35.58
CA SER A 181 2.49 13.53 -36.06
C SER A 181 2.66 12.04 -36.33
N THR A 182 2.80 11.68 -37.60
CA THR A 182 3.06 10.29 -38.03
C THR A 182 4.32 9.69 -37.41
N TYR A 183 5.38 10.50 -37.26
CA TYR A 183 6.61 10.10 -36.57
C TYR A 183 6.34 9.72 -35.11
N LYS A 184 5.63 10.58 -34.36
CA LYS A 184 5.29 10.30 -32.95
C LYS A 184 4.41 9.07 -32.81
N VAL A 185 3.43 8.87 -33.70
CA VAL A 185 2.58 7.66 -33.72
C VAL A 185 3.45 6.42 -33.91
N LYS A 186 4.34 6.42 -34.91
CA LYS A 186 5.24 5.28 -35.17
C LYS A 186 6.11 4.96 -33.94
N THR A 187 6.69 5.97 -33.31
CA THR A 187 7.50 5.79 -32.10
C THR A 187 6.68 5.23 -30.93
N LEU A 188 5.49 5.78 -30.67
CA LEU A 188 4.62 5.31 -29.58
C LEU A 188 4.13 3.88 -29.81
N THR A 189 3.74 3.54 -31.03
CA THR A 189 3.30 2.18 -31.39
C THR A 189 4.45 1.17 -31.25
N GLN A 190 5.65 1.50 -31.72
CA GLN A 190 6.82 0.63 -31.57
C GLN A 190 7.14 0.39 -30.09
N LEU A 191 7.20 1.45 -29.26
CA LEU A 191 7.44 1.32 -27.83
C LEU A 191 6.33 0.53 -27.12
N GLN A 192 5.08 0.69 -27.56
CA GLN A 192 3.95 -0.08 -27.04
C GLN A 192 4.07 -1.57 -27.35
N GLU A 193 4.44 -1.93 -28.58
CA GLU A 193 4.64 -3.33 -29.01
C GLU A 193 5.81 -3.98 -28.28
N GLU A 194 6.94 -3.28 -28.16
CA GLU A 194 8.10 -3.74 -27.38
C GLU A 194 7.74 -3.95 -25.90
N LEU A 195 6.99 -3.00 -25.32
CA LEU A 195 6.56 -3.10 -23.93
C LEU A 195 5.59 -4.27 -23.73
N LYS A 196 4.67 -4.50 -24.67
CA LYS A 196 3.73 -5.63 -24.65
C LYS A 196 4.47 -6.97 -24.67
N ALA A 197 5.43 -7.14 -25.58
CA ALA A 197 6.24 -8.35 -25.66
C ALA A 197 7.01 -8.62 -24.35
N LEU A 198 7.58 -7.58 -23.75
CA LEU A 198 8.25 -7.68 -22.44
C LEU A 198 7.29 -8.01 -21.30
N THR A 199 6.05 -7.49 -21.32
CA THR A 199 5.03 -7.86 -20.31
C THR A 199 4.69 -9.34 -20.40
N GLU A 200 4.48 -9.85 -21.62
CA GLU A 200 4.16 -11.27 -21.86
C GLU A 200 5.32 -12.17 -21.39
N GLU A 201 6.56 -11.81 -21.72
CA GLU A 201 7.74 -12.55 -21.27
C GLU A 201 7.91 -12.51 -19.74
N TYR A 202 7.68 -11.36 -19.11
CA TYR A 202 7.76 -11.21 -17.66
C TYR A 202 6.71 -12.07 -16.93
N LEU A 203 5.48 -12.12 -17.45
CA LEU A 203 4.40 -12.95 -16.90
C LEU A 203 4.72 -14.44 -17.07
N GLN A 204 5.23 -14.85 -18.23
CA GLN A 204 5.61 -16.24 -18.49
C GLN A 204 6.72 -16.70 -17.52
N VAL A 205 7.78 -15.90 -17.36
CA VAL A 205 8.89 -16.23 -16.45
C VAL A 205 8.42 -16.32 -15.00
N ALA A 206 7.46 -15.48 -14.59
CA ALA A 206 6.88 -15.53 -13.27
C ALA A 206 6.02 -16.79 -13.03
N GLU A 207 5.26 -17.23 -14.05
CA GLU A 207 4.51 -18.48 -14.00
C GLU A 207 5.43 -19.70 -13.89
N ASP A 208 6.49 -19.73 -14.70
CA ASP A 208 7.50 -20.79 -14.68
C ASP A 208 8.18 -20.90 -13.30
N LEU A 209 8.45 -19.76 -12.65
CA LEU A 209 9.01 -19.70 -11.29
C LEU A 209 8.04 -20.16 -10.19
N CYS A 210 6.72 -20.07 -10.42
CA CYS A 210 5.72 -20.60 -9.50
C CYS A 210 5.53 -22.12 -9.62
N ILE A 211 5.79 -22.69 -10.81
CA ILE A 211 5.62 -24.11 -11.11
C ILE A 211 6.91 -24.90 -10.83
N VAL A 212 8.06 -24.32 -11.15
CA VAL A 212 9.38 -24.93 -11.00
C VAL A 212 10.08 -24.33 -9.77
N SER A 213 10.38 -25.17 -8.77
CA SER A 213 11.18 -24.76 -7.61
C SER A 213 12.52 -24.18 -8.07
N LEU A 214 12.69 -22.85 -8.00
CA LEU A 214 13.88 -22.03 -8.28
C LEU A 214 15.07 -22.80 -8.92
N SER A 215 14.92 -23.36 -10.13
CA SER A 215 15.95 -24.22 -10.71
C SER A 215 16.93 -23.37 -11.53
N GLY A 216 17.93 -22.79 -10.86
CA GLY A 216 19.11 -22.22 -11.49
C GLY A 216 19.24 -20.69 -11.38
N VAL A 217 20.48 -20.23 -11.22
CA VAL A 217 20.86 -18.80 -11.13
C VAL A 217 20.42 -18.00 -12.36
N LEU A 218 20.41 -18.62 -13.54
CA LEU A 218 20.02 -17.99 -14.78
C LEU A 218 18.53 -17.61 -14.82
N GLN A 219 17.64 -18.50 -14.35
CA GLN A 219 16.21 -18.22 -14.31
C GLN A 219 15.89 -17.12 -13.31
N PHE A 220 16.55 -17.14 -12.14
CA PHE A 220 16.45 -16.06 -11.15
C PHE A 220 16.93 -14.71 -11.72
N ALA A 221 18.05 -14.71 -12.44
CA ALA A 221 18.55 -13.52 -13.10
C ALA A 221 17.58 -12.98 -14.16
N ARG A 222 16.97 -13.87 -14.95
CA ARG A 222 15.99 -13.50 -15.97
C ARG A 222 14.79 -12.79 -15.34
N SER A 223 14.24 -13.28 -14.23
CA SER A 223 13.13 -12.59 -13.55
C SER A 223 13.50 -11.21 -13.00
N GLU A 224 14.66 -11.09 -12.36
CA GLU A 224 15.11 -9.83 -11.76
C GLU A 224 15.44 -8.77 -12.81
N LEU A 225 15.99 -9.18 -13.96
CA LEU A 225 16.41 -8.27 -15.02
C LEU A 225 15.26 -7.88 -15.95
N LEU A 226 14.33 -8.81 -16.26
CA LEU A 226 13.10 -8.48 -17.01
C LEU A 226 12.26 -7.42 -16.29
N GLN A 227 12.15 -7.51 -14.96
CA GLN A 227 11.46 -6.51 -14.16
C GLN A 227 12.06 -5.10 -14.37
N ARG A 228 13.39 -4.99 -14.44
CA ARG A 228 14.11 -3.72 -14.65
C ARG A 228 14.02 -3.23 -16.09
N GLN A 229 14.05 -4.14 -17.07
CA GLN A 229 13.80 -3.79 -18.48
C GLN A 229 12.39 -3.21 -18.67
N LEU A 230 11.38 -3.83 -18.06
CA LEU A 230 10.00 -3.34 -18.09
C LEU A 230 9.91 -1.95 -17.47
N LEU A 231 10.55 -1.74 -16.32
CA LEU A 231 10.62 -0.45 -15.65
C LEU A 231 11.25 0.64 -16.53
N ILE A 232 12.38 0.35 -17.17
CA ILE A 232 13.05 1.28 -18.09
C ILE A 232 12.11 1.65 -19.25
N LYS A 233 11.52 0.66 -19.91
CA LYS A 233 10.62 0.89 -21.05
C LYS A 233 9.36 1.67 -20.67
N MET A 234 8.78 1.40 -19.50
CA MET A 234 7.67 2.20 -18.98
C MET A 234 8.07 3.65 -18.73
N ARG A 235 9.26 3.91 -18.17
CA ARG A 235 9.77 5.29 -17.98
C ARG A 235 10.03 6.00 -19.30
N VAL A 236 10.63 5.33 -20.28
CA VAL A 236 10.84 5.89 -21.63
C VAL A 236 9.50 6.28 -22.25
N LEU A 237 8.54 5.35 -22.25
CA LEU A 237 7.20 5.61 -22.78
C LEU A 237 6.50 6.75 -22.03
N SER A 238 6.64 6.81 -20.70
CA SER A 238 6.10 7.88 -19.86
C SER A 238 6.65 9.25 -20.30
N GLY A 239 7.96 9.34 -20.55
CA GLY A 239 8.58 10.56 -21.07
C GLY A 239 8.02 11.01 -22.42
N HIS A 240 7.78 10.07 -23.34
CA HIS A 240 7.14 10.38 -24.63
C HIS A 240 5.68 10.82 -24.47
N LEU A 241 4.92 10.18 -23.59
CA LEU A 241 3.53 10.55 -23.29
C LEU A 241 3.44 11.92 -22.63
N ASN A 242 4.34 12.22 -21.71
CA ASN A 242 4.40 13.51 -21.04
C ASN A 242 4.66 14.64 -22.06
N LYS A 243 5.55 14.41 -23.03
CA LYS A 243 5.78 15.35 -24.14
C LYS A 243 4.56 15.49 -25.06
N ALA A 244 3.79 14.43 -25.28
CA ALA A 244 2.64 14.42 -26.17
C ALA A 244 1.35 14.99 -25.53
N ASN A 245 1.20 14.83 -24.22
CA ASN A 245 0.00 15.20 -23.45
C ASN A 245 0.30 16.33 -22.43
N LYS A 246 1.38 17.08 -22.63
CA LYS A 246 1.91 18.07 -21.66
C LYS A 246 0.84 18.98 -21.08
N ASP A 247 -0.03 19.53 -21.93
CA ASP A 247 -1.06 20.49 -21.52
C ASP A 247 -2.07 19.89 -20.52
N TYR A 248 -2.30 18.58 -20.58
CA TYR A 248 -3.21 17.86 -19.67
C TYR A 248 -2.49 17.29 -18.43
N ALA A 249 -1.17 17.06 -18.51
CA ALA A 249 -0.38 16.54 -17.40
C ALA A 249 0.11 17.65 -16.44
N THR A 250 0.31 18.87 -16.96
CA THR A 250 1.02 19.95 -16.24
C THR A 250 0.36 20.34 -14.91
N ALA A 251 -0.97 20.57 -14.89
CA ALA A 251 -1.66 20.97 -13.67
C ALA A 251 -1.56 19.90 -12.57
N ILE A 252 -1.69 18.62 -12.95
CA ILE A 252 -1.54 17.49 -12.02
C ILE A 252 -0.11 17.40 -11.51
N GLN A 253 0.88 17.52 -12.40
CA GLN A 253 2.30 17.46 -12.04
C GLN A 253 2.68 18.59 -11.08
N ASN A 254 2.13 19.79 -11.27
CA ASN A 254 2.32 20.92 -10.36
C ASN A 254 1.79 20.62 -8.96
N VAL A 255 0.55 20.08 -8.85
CA VAL A 255 -0.01 19.67 -7.55
C VAL A 255 0.84 18.60 -6.88
N VAL A 256 1.32 17.60 -7.63
CA VAL A 256 2.22 16.56 -7.10
C VAL A 256 3.57 17.13 -6.68
N ASN A 257 4.12 18.09 -7.42
CA ASN A 257 5.36 18.76 -7.04
C ASN A 257 5.20 19.60 -5.76
N ILE A 258 4.09 20.30 -5.60
CA ILE A 258 3.73 21.01 -4.35
C ILE A 258 3.59 20.01 -3.19
N ALA A 259 3.02 18.83 -3.44
CA ALA A 259 2.95 17.77 -2.44
C ALA A 259 4.35 17.30 -2.01
N TYR A 260 5.27 17.13 -2.97
CA TYR A 260 6.66 16.76 -2.67
C TYR A 260 7.41 17.85 -1.90
N THR A 261 7.25 19.12 -2.24
CA THR A 261 7.87 20.20 -1.48
C THR A 261 7.30 20.26 -0.06
N ALA A 262 5.97 20.21 0.09
CA ALA A 262 5.32 20.17 1.41
C ALA A 262 5.80 18.99 2.26
N SER A 263 6.02 17.81 1.66
CA SER A 263 6.52 16.63 2.38
C SER A 263 7.95 16.76 2.92
N LYS A 264 8.77 17.66 2.33
CA LYS A 264 10.15 17.90 2.78
C LYS A 264 10.23 18.81 4.01
N HIS A 265 9.18 19.58 4.32
CA HIS A 265 9.15 20.48 5.47
C HIS A 265 8.60 19.77 6.72
N HIS A 266 9.39 19.72 7.80
CA HIS A 266 8.97 19.07 9.06
C HIS A 266 7.82 19.82 9.76
N LYS A 267 6.96 19.06 10.47
CA LYS A 267 5.69 19.50 11.11
C LYS A 267 5.75 20.74 12.00
N ASP A 268 6.92 21.12 12.50
CA ASP A 268 7.08 22.21 13.48
C ASP A 268 7.42 23.58 12.85
N ASP A 269 7.49 23.66 11.52
CA ASP A 269 7.87 24.90 10.83
C ASP A 269 6.63 25.66 10.30
N LYS A 270 6.60 26.99 10.46
CA LYS A 270 5.50 27.85 9.94
C LYS A 270 5.35 27.68 8.42
N THR A 271 6.47 27.46 7.75
CA THR A 271 6.59 27.16 6.32
C THR A 271 5.94 25.82 5.93
N SER A 272 5.90 24.83 6.83
CA SER A 272 5.25 23.53 6.58
C SER A 272 3.72 23.66 6.51
N LYS A 273 3.13 24.46 7.40
CA LYS A 273 1.69 24.75 7.37
C LYS A 273 1.27 25.52 6.12
N GLU A 274 2.05 26.55 5.75
CA GLU A 274 1.80 27.33 4.53
C GLU A 274 1.93 26.45 3.27
N ALA A 275 2.92 25.55 3.21
CA ALA A 275 3.09 24.61 2.11
C ALA A 275 1.94 23.58 2.03
N GLN A 276 1.44 23.09 3.17
CA GLN A 276 0.31 22.17 3.22
C GLN A 276 -1.01 22.84 2.80
N GLU A 277 -1.25 24.08 3.22
CA GLU A 277 -2.41 24.87 2.80
C GLU A 277 -2.38 25.20 1.31
N THR A 278 -1.18 25.50 0.78
CA THR A 278 -0.95 25.69 -0.65
C THR A 278 -1.26 24.42 -1.44
N PHE A 279 -0.80 23.26 -0.96
CA PHE A 279 -1.14 21.97 -1.56
C PHE A 279 -2.66 21.74 -1.57
N GLU A 280 -3.32 21.96 -0.43
CA GLU A 280 -4.76 21.73 -0.28
C GLU A 280 -5.57 22.56 -1.28
N THR A 281 -5.26 23.85 -1.36
CA THR A 281 -5.91 24.79 -2.27
C THR A 281 -5.71 24.38 -3.73
N ALA A 282 -4.49 24.02 -4.12
CA ALA A 282 -4.18 23.62 -5.49
C ALA A 282 -4.85 22.28 -5.85
N ALA A 283 -4.92 21.34 -4.91
CA ALA A 283 -5.56 20.03 -5.10
C ALA A 283 -7.08 20.16 -5.24
N GLU A 284 -7.72 20.99 -4.40
CA GLU A 284 -9.16 21.25 -4.47
C GLU A 284 -9.55 21.96 -5.77
N LEU A 285 -8.77 22.96 -6.19
CA LEU A 285 -8.97 23.65 -7.48
C LEU A 285 -8.86 22.68 -8.66
N LEU A 286 -7.82 21.85 -8.69
CA LEU A 286 -7.64 20.84 -9.75
C LEU A 286 -8.81 19.85 -9.78
N PHE A 287 -9.26 19.39 -8.62
CA PHE A 287 -10.36 18.44 -8.49
C PHE A 287 -11.68 19.04 -8.99
N GLU A 288 -12.02 20.26 -8.56
CA GLU A 288 -13.25 20.93 -8.99
C GLU A 288 -13.21 21.31 -10.48
N ASN A 289 -12.06 21.71 -11.03
CA ASN A 289 -11.91 21.95 -12.46
C ASN A 289 -12.14 20.67 -13.29
N ALA A 290 -11.51 19.56 -12.89
CA ALA A 290 -11.71 18.27 -13.55
C ALA A 290 -13.17 17.80 -13.45
N LYS A 291 -13.80 17.95 -12.29
CA LYS A 291 -15.20 17.58 -12.04
C LYS A 291 -16.16 18.43 -12.89
N ALA A 292 -15.98 19.74 -12.93
CA ALA A 292 -16.76 20.64 -13.79
C ALA A 292 -16.61 20.28 -15.27
N ALA A 293 -15.39 19.96 -15.72
CA ALA A 293 -15.14 19.53 -17.09
C ALA A 293 -15.84 18.20 -17.42
N THR A 294 -15.73 17.19 -16.56
CA THR A 294 -16.40 15.89 -16.76
C THR A 294 -17.93 16.01 -16.75
N LYS A 295 -18.49 16.93 -15.98
CA LYS A 295 -19.93 17.26 -16.04
C LYS A 295 -20.31 17.91 -17.37
N SER A 296 -19.52 18.87 -17.83
CA SER A 296 -19.72 19.52 -19.14
C SER A 296 -19.62 18.53 -20.31
N VAL A 297 -18.76 17.51 -20.21
CA VAL A 297 -18.70 16.40 -21.17
C VAL A 297 -20.01 15.59 -21.19
N GLU A 298 -20.60 15.32 -20.02
CA GLU A 298 -21.86 14.56 -19.92
C GLU A 298 -22.99 15.29 -20.68
N ASP A 299 -23.06 16.62 -20.55
CA ASP A 299 -24.02 17.46 -21.27
C ASP A 299 -23.84 17.36 -22.81
N CYS A 300 -22.59 17.16 -23.26
CA CYS A 300 -22.26 17.02 -24.67
C CYS A 300 -22.72 15.68 -25.28
N PHE A 301 -22.96 14.63 -24.48
CA PHE A 301 -23.33 13.30 -25.00
C PHE A 301 -24.67 13.27 -25.72
N ASN A 302 -25.55 14.22 -25.44
CA ASN A 302 -26.83 14.38 -26.13
C ASN A 302 -26.65 14.64 -27.64
N TYR A 303 -25.51 15.22 -28.04
CA TYR A 303 -25.21 15.57 -29.43
C TYR A 303 -24.53 14.42 -30.20
N ILE A 304 -24.08 13.37 -29.51
CA ILE A 304 -23.39 12.23 -30.13
C ILE A 304 -24.40 11.20 -30.62
N ARG A 305 -24.67 11.14 -31.92
CA ARG A 305 -25.69 10.25 -32.49
C ARG A 305 -25.34 8.76 -32.43
N ASN A 306 -24.06 8.41 -32.54
CA ASN A 306 -23.63 7.00 -32.53
C ASN A 306 -23.66 6.43 -31.09
N PRO A 307 -24.52 5.44 -30.79
CA PRO A 307 -24.68 4.91 -29.43
C PRO A 307 -23.42 4.20 -28.91
N ARG A 308 -22.65 3.52 -29.77
CA ARG A 308 -21.41 2.85 -29.36
C ARG A 308 -20.33 3.86 -29.00
N ALA A 309 -20.17 4.91 -29.81
CA ALA A 309 -19.22 6.00 -29.52
C ALA A 309 -19.59 6.71 -28.20
N ARG A 310 -20.89 6.98 -27.99
CA ARG A 310 -21.41 7.60 -26.77
C ARG A 310 -21.11 6.77 -25.52
N ILE A 311 -21.36 5.45 -25.55
CA ILE A 311 -21.08 4.55 -24.42
C ILE A 311 -19.58 4.52 -24.10
N ASN A 312 -18.73 4.42 -25.12
CA ASN A 312 -17.28 4.40 -24.93
C ASN A 312 -16.76 5.71 -24.31
N LEU A 313 -17.21 6.86 -24.82
CA LEU A 313 -16.80 8.17 -24.29
C LEU A 313 -17.32 8.40 -22.88
N ARG A 314 -18.54 7.97 -22.56
CA ARG A 314 -19.06 8.00 -21.19
C ARG A 314 -18.21 7.16 -20.24
N SER A 315 -17.86 5.94 -20.63
CA SER A 315 -16.96 5.10 -19.82
C SER A 315 -15.58 5.73 -19.60
N ILE A 316 -15.03 6.45 -20.58
CA ILE A 316 -13.77 7.18 -20.42
C ILE A 316 -13.95 8.38 -19.46
N ASN A 317 -15.05 9.13 -19.59
CA ASN A 317 -15.39 10.27 -18.74
C ASN A 317 -15.55 9.84 -17.26
N ASP A 318 -16.30 8.77 -17.00
CA ASP A 318 -16.49 8.22 -15.65
C ASP A 318 -15.14 7.80 -15.02
N HIS A 319 -14.26 7.22 -15.83
CA HIS A 319 -12.95 6.80 -15.37
C HIS A 319 -12.04 7.99 -15.04
N LEU A 320 -12.13 9.11 -15.77
CA LEU A 320 -11.37 10.33 -15.48
C LEU A 320 -11.73 10.91 -14.10
N SER A 321 -13.01 10.96 -13.76
CA SER A 321 -13.49 11.44 -12.45
C SER A 321 -12.95 10.57 -11.30
N PHE A 322 -12.87 9.25 -11.50
CA PHE A 322 -12.28 8.35 -10.51
C PHE A 322 -10.77 8.52 -10.41
N GLN A 323 -10.06 8.60 -11.54
CA GLN A 323 -8.60 8.68 -11.57
C GLN A 323 -8.06 9.97 -10.95
N ILE A 324 -8.72 11.12 -11.17
CA ILE A 324 -8.27 12.38 -10.57
C ILE A 324 -8.38 12.32 -9.03
N SER A 325 -9.43 11.69 -8.50
CA SER A 325 -9.60 11.49 -7.06
C SER A 325 -8.49 10.60 -6.47
N ASP A 326 -8.13 9.51 -7.15
CA ASP A 326 -7.05 8.62 -6.73
C ASP A 326 -5.69 9.34 -6.74
N ILE A 327 -5.39 10.08 -7.81
CA ILE A 327 -4.13 10.85 -7.95
C ILE A 327 -4.01 11.90 -6.84
N VAL A 328 -5.06 12.69 -6.60
CA VAL A 328 -5.08 13.71 -5.54
C VAL A 328 -4.95 13.06 -4.15
N SER A 329 -5.62 11.93 -3.93
CA SER A 329 -5.52 11.18 -2.67
C SER A 329 -4.11 10.66 -2.41
N ARG A 330 -3.43 10.16 -3.44
CA ARG A 330 -2.03 9.71 -3.36
C ARG A 330 -1.07 10.88 -3.11
N ALA A 331 -1.26 12.01 -3.79
CA ALA A 331 -0.47 13.22 -3.55
C ALA A 331 -0.64 13.71 -2.10
N ARG A 332 -1.87 13.72 -1.60
CA ARG A 332 -2.18 14.07 -0.21
C ARG A 332 -1.54 13.13 0.80
N LEU A 333 -1.54 11.83 0.52
CA LEU A 333 -0.86 10.84 1.36
C LEU A 333 0.65 11.13 1.48
N VAL A 334 1.29 11.61 0.42
CA VAL A 334 2.71 12.01 0.46
C VAL A 334 2.93 13.17 1.43
N VAL A 335 2.05 14.18 1.42
CA VAL A 335 2.10 15.31 2.37
C VAL A 335 1.86 14.83 3.80
N GLU A 336 0.81 14.03 4.03
CA GLU A 336 0.44 13.56 5.37
C GLU A 336 1.52 12.66 5.99
N THR A 337 2.11 11.77 5.20
CA THR A 337 3.12 10.79 5.66
C THR A 337 4.55 11.32 5.63
N HIS A 338 4.80 12.46 4.99
CA HIS A 338 6.13 13.02 4.77
C HIS A 338 7.09 12.02 4.09
N CYS A 339 6.52 11.10 3.31
CA CYS A 339 7.24 10.01 2.69
C CYS A 339 6.83 9.86 1.23
N ILE A 340 7.83 9.76 0.36
CA ILE A 340 7.64 9.57 -1.07
C ILE A 340 7.60 8.06 -1.35
N PHE A 341 6.42 7.55 -1.65
CA PHE A 341 6.21 6.15 -2.06
C PHE A 341 5.60 6.08 -3.47
N ASP A 342 5.83 4.97 -4.17
CA ASP A 342 5.12 4.60 -5.40
C ASP A 342 5.21 5.63 -6.56
N THR A 343 6.38 6.26 -6.73
CA THR A 343 6.61 7.36 -7.69
C THR A 343 6.26 6.97 -9.13
N LEU A 344 6.67 5.77 -9.57
CA LEU A 344 6.36 5.30 -10.93
C LEU A 344 4.87 5.09 -11.15
N SER A 345 4.17 4.46 -10.21
CA SER A 345 2.73 4.19 -10.36
C SER A 345 1.94 5.49 -10.41
N LEU A 346 2.28 6.46 -9.55
CA LEU A 346 1.70 7.80 -9.60
C LEU A 346 2.00 8.49 -10.95
N GLU A 347 3.25 8.43 -11.42
CA GLU A 347 3.65 8.95 -12.73
C GLU A 347 2.83 8.32 -13.87
N ILE A 348 2.67 7.00 -13.88
CA ILE A 348 1.87 6.26 -14.87
C ILE A 348 0.40 6.65 -14.79
N GLN A 349 -0.16 6.86 -13.60
CA GLN A 349 -1.54 7.32 -13.45
C GLN A 349 -1.74 8.73 -14.03
N ILE A 350 -0.78 9.65 -13.83
CA ILE A 350 -0.80 10.98 -14.46
C ILE A 350 -0.78 10.85 -15.98
N GLN A 351 0.05 9.96 -16.55
CA GLN A 351 0.08 9.72 -17.99
C GLN A 351 -1.23 9.10 -18.51
N CYS A 352 -1.84 8.18 -17.76
CA CYS A 352 -3.13 7.59 -18.12
C CYS A 352 -4.26 8.63 -18.12
N TRP A 353 -4.30 9.47 -17.09
CA TRP A 353 -5.30 10.52 -16.97
C TRP A 353 -5.15 11.52 -18.12
N SER A 354 -3.93 12.02 -18.36
CA SER A 354 -3.66 12.99 -19.41
C SER A 354 -3.96 12.46 -20.82
N ALA A 355 -3.64 11.19 -21.10
CA ALA A 355 -3.98 10.55 -22.37
C ALA A 355 -5.51 10.44 -22.58
N LYS A 356 -6.25 10.04 -21.55
CA LYS A 356 -7.72 9.96 -21.59
C LYS A 356 -8.36 11.34 -21.72
N ALA A 357 -7.88 12.33 -20.98
CA ALA A 357 -8.37 13.71 -21.02
C ALA A 357 -8.17 14.33 -22.40
N ARG A 358 -6.96 14.17 -22.98
CA ARG A 358 -6.66 14.59 -24.35
C ARG A 358 -7.55 13.87 -25.36
N PHE A 359 -7.66 12.55 -25.26
CA PHE A 359 -8.50 11.77 -26.17
C PHE A 359 -9.95 12.25 -26.14
N LEU A 360 -10.52 12.40 -24.95
CA LEU A 360 -11.89 12.85 -24.75
C LEU A 360 -12.12 14.26 -25.30
N ALA A 361 -11.23 15.20 -24.99
CA ALA A 361 -11.32 16.57 -25.51
C ALA A 361 -11.30 16.62 -27.04
N GLU A 362 -10.42 15.85 -27.69
CA GLU A 362 -10.32 15.77 -29.14
C GLU A 362 -11.56 15.10 -29.78
N GLU A 363 -12.12 14.06 -29.14
CA GLU A 363 -13.36 13.43 -29.61
C GLU A 363 -14.58 14.36 -29.48
N ILE A 364 -14.69 15.10 -28.37
CA ILE A 364 -15.73 16.13 -28.19
C ILE A 364 -15.58 17.26 -29.22
N TYR A 365 -14.35 17.63 -29.56
CA TYR A 365 -14.08 18.65 -30.58
C TYR A 365 -14.62 18.27 -31.97
N LYS A 366 -14.67 16.96 -32.29
CA LYS A 366 -15.19 16.41 -33.55
C LYS A 366 -16.72 16.35 -33.61
N VAL A 367 -17.44 16.56 -32.50
CA VAL A 367 -18.90 16.48 -32.48
C VAL A 367 -19.53 17.70 -33.15
N ASP A 368 -20.38 17.44 -34.14
CA ASP A 368 -21.14 18.47 -34.85
C ASP A 368 -22.29 19.01 -34.00
N GLY A 369 -22.57 20.31 -34.11
CA GLY A 369 -23.69 20.97 -33.41
C GLY A 369 -23.40 21.41 -31.97
N LEU A 370 -22.23 21.10 -31.41
CA LEU A 370 -21.75 21.69 -30.15
C LEU A 370 -21.20 23.11 -30.37
N SER A 371 -21.49 24.02 -29.43
CA SER A 371 -20.92 25.38 -29.47
C SER A 371 -19.41 25.34 -29.25
N GLN A 372 -18.69 26.28 -29.88
CA GLN A 372 -17.24 26.39 -29.71
C GLN A 372 -16.86 26.71 -28.26
N GLU A 373 -17.71 27.44 -27.54
CA GLU A 373 -17.55 27.75 -26.11
C GLU A 373 -17.63 26.49 -25.25
N ALA A 374 -18.56 25.57 -25.52
CA ALA A 374 -18.66 24.29 -24.80
C ALA A 374 -17.44 23.40 -25.06
N LYS A 375 -16.95 23.36 -26.31
CA LYS A 375 -15.74 22.62 -26.69
C LYS A 375 -14.51 23.14 -25.96
N GLU A 376 -14.35 24.46 -25.89
CA GLU A 376 -13.21 25.07 -25.19
C GLU A 376 -13.32 24.95 -23.67
N HIS A 377 -14.53 25.07 -23.10
CA HIS A 377 -14.79 24.85 -21.68
C HIS A 377 -14.36 23.45 -21.22
N VAL A 378 -14.73 22.40 -21.98
CA VAL A 378 -14.28 21.02 -21.72
C VAL A 378 -12.76 20.92 -21.78
N LYS A 379 -12.14 21.47 -22.83
CA LYS A 379 -10.69 21.38 -23.04
C LYS A 379 -9.90 22.08 -21.94
N VAL A 380 -10.23 23.33 -21.62
CA VAL A 380 -9.55 24.13 -20.60
C VAL A 380 -9.75 23.53 -19.21
N GLY A 381 -10.97 23.07 -18.88
CA GLY A 381 -11.24 22.42 -17.60
C GLY A 381 -10.44 21.12 -17.41
N LEU A 382 -10.30 20.31 -18.47
CA LEU A 382 -9.45 19.12 -18.46
C LEU A 382 -7.94 19.43 -18.47
N GLN A 383 -7.53 20.65 -18.79
CA GLN A 383 -6.14 21.11 -18.61
C GLN A 383 -5.90 21.68 -17.20
N GLY A 384 -6.94 21.71 -16.35
CA GLY A 384 -6.90 22.25 -15.00
C GLY A 384 -7.13 23.76 -14.92
N GLY A 385 -7.56 24.41 -16.01
CA GLY A 385 -7.86 25.84 -16.06
C GLY A 385 -9.33 26.17 -15.81
N THR A 386 -9.60 27.44 -15.48
CA THR A 386 -10.96 27.97 -15.32
C THR A 386 -11.50 28.53 -16.65
N PRO A 387 -12.73 28.15 -17.07
CA PRO A 387 -13.31 28.56 -18.35
C PRO A 387 -13.50 30.09 -18.55
N GLY A 388 -13.46 30.87 -17.47
CA GLY A 388 -13.66 32.32 -17.47
C GLY A 388 -12.50 33.15 -18.03
N ASP A 389 -11.30 32.57 -18.19
CA ASP A 389 -10.11 33.28 -18.67
C ASP A 389 -10.08 33.45 -20.21
N SER A 390 -11.13 33.03 -20.90
CA SER A 390 -11.19 32.91 -22.37
C SER A 390 -11.72 34.15 -23.11
N LYS A 391 -11.91 35.29 -22.45
CA LYS A 391 -12.41 36.53 -23.06
C LYS A 391 -11.58 37.74 -22.67
N GLU A 392 -10.34 37.79 -23.16
CA GLU A 392 -9.69 39.05 -23.55
C GLU A 392 -8.51 38.74 -24.46
N GLY A 393 -8.33 39.55 -25.51
CA GLY A 393 -7.35 39.31 -26.57
C GLY A 393 -5.92 39.14 -26.02
N MET A 394 -5.17 38.26 -26.66
CA MET A 394 -3.72 38.11 -26.56
C MET A 394 -3.04 39.49 -26.50
N THR A 395 -2.76 39.96 -25.29
CA THR A 395 -1.71 40.91 -24.95
C THR A 395 -1.04 40.38 -23.69
N GLU A 396 0.28 40.29 -23.74
CA GLU A 396 1.19 39.55 -22.86
C GLU A 396 1.24 40.03 -21.39
N SER A 397 0.24 40.76 -20.87
CA SER A 397 0.42 41.52 -19.62
C SER A 397 -0.45 41.14 -18.42
N ASN A 398 -1.45 40.25 -18.52
CA ASN A 398 -2.38 40.04 -17.39
C ASN A 398 -2.49 38.57 -16.92
N LEU A 399 -1.45 38.11 -16.22
CA LEU A 399 -1.54 37.01 -15.23
C LEU A 399 -2.04 37.58 -13.89
N SER A 400 -3.04 36.92 -13.30
CA SER A 400 -3.63 37.24 -11.98
C SER A 400 -2.56 37.44 -10.87
N PRO A 401 -2.73 38.38 -9.92
CA PRO A 401 -1.66 38.80 -9.00
C PRO A 401 -1.19 37.73 -8.02
N THR A 402 -1.96 36.65 -7.84
CA THR A 402 -1.70 35.62 -6.83
C THR A 402 -0.66 34.57 -7.28
N LEU A 403 -0.29 34.55 -8.58
CA LEU A 403 0.72 33.62 -9.13
C LEU A 403 2.08 34.27 -9.42
N LYS A 404 2.23 35.60 -9.27
CA LYS A 404 3.50 36.30 -9.51
C LYS A 404 4.54 36.17 -8.39
N LYS A 405 4.26 35.40 -7.33
CA LYS A 405 5.20 35.23 -6.22
C LYS A 405 5.75 33.80 -6.13
N LEU A 406 6.09 33.16 -7.25
CA LEU A 406 6.99 32.00 -7.31
C LEU A 406 7.27 31.61 -8.76
N GLU A 407 7.81 32.54 -9.54
CA GLU A 407 8.48 32.22 -10.81
C GLU A 407 9.98 32.37 -10.55
N TYR A 408 10.61 31.30 -10.06
CA TYR A 408 12.06 31.18 -10.10
C TYR A 408 12.39 30.45 -11.40
N GLN A 409 12.98 31.18 -12.35
CA GLN A 409 13.53 30.59 -13.57
C GLN A 409 14.65 29.61 -13.20
N PRO A 410 14.66 28.38 -13.74
CA PRO A 410 15.89 27.61 -13.83
C PRO A 410 16.68 28.18 -15.00
N ASP A 411 17.68 29.01 -14.72
CA ASP A 411 18.61 29.49 -15.74
C ASP A 411 19.28 28.29 -16.44
N ILE A 412 19.10 28.25 -17.75
CA ILE A 412 19.78 27.36 -18.67
C ILE A 412 20.98 28.12 -19.26
N ALA A 413 22.18 27.53 -19.06
CA ALA A 413 23.42 27.61 -19.88
C ALA A 413 24.46 28.72 -19.57
N PRO A 414 25.72 28.68 -20.11
CA PRO A 414 26.71 27.58 -20.24
C PRO A 414 28.20 28.01 -19.90
N TRP A 415 29.14 27.04 -19.80
CA TRP A 415 30.64 27.13 -19.81
C TRP A 415 31.36 27.53 -18.49
N GLN A 416 32.16 26.65 -17.84
CA GLN A 416 33.59 26.27 -18.01
C GLN A 416 34.65 27.14 -17.27
N THR A 417 35.37 26.47 -16.35
CA THR A 417 36.76 26.67 -15.85
C THR A 417 37.19 28.01 -15.24
N THR A 418 37.50 28.01 -13.93
CA THR A 418 38.87 28.02 -13.33
C THR A 418 38.79 28.01 -11.79
N ASN A 419 39.63 27.19 -11.14
CA ASN A 419 39.96 27.17 -9.70
C ASN A 419 41.02 28.27 -9.37
N PRO A 420 41.52 28.41 -8.12
CA PRO A 420 40.85 28.52 -6.81
C PRO A 420 41.47 29.67 -5.94
N GLU A 421 40.85 30.07 -4.82
CA GLU A 421 41.50 30.64 -3.60
C GLU A 421 40.39 30.97 -2.55
N ASN A 422 40.27 30.32 -1.40
CA ASN A 422 41.02 30.38 -0.12
C ASN A 422 40.51 31.47 0.88
N ILE A 423 40.53 31.11 2.18
CA ILE A 423 40.56 31.96 3.41
C ILE A 423 39.26 32.10 4.26
N ASN A 424 39.19 31.22 5.28
CA ASN A 424 39.19 31.44 6.74
C ASN A 424 38.02 32.07 7.57
N THR A 425 37.66 31.30 8.62
CA THR A 425 37.47 31.61 10.08
C THR A 425 36.42 32.67 10.49
N THR A 426 35.63 32.52 11.57
CA THR A 426 36.04 32.28 12.97
C THR A 426 34.83 31.98 13.88
N GLU A 427 35.09 31.25 14.97
CA GLU A 427 34.25 30.92 16.13
C GLU A 427 33.77 32.14 16.96
N GLN A 428 32.71 31.99 17.78
CA GLN A 428 32.77 32.14 19.25
C GLN A 428 31.43 31.91 20.00
N ASN A 429 31.59 31.45 21.25
CA ASN A 429 30.64 30.90 22.23
C ASN A 429 29.97 31.92 23.17
N SER A 430 28.94 31.45 23.92
CA SER A 430 28.60 31.70 25.37
C SER A 430 27.07 31.92 25.57
N SER A 431 26.37 31.68 26.69
CA SER A 431 26.44 30.83 27.90
C SER A 431 25.35 31.34 28.90
N ILE A 432 24.59 30.43 29.53
CA ILE A 432 24.00 30.46 30.92
C ILE A 432 22.60 31.09 31.26
N CYS A 433 21.77 30.21 31.89
CA CYS A 433 20.74 30.28 32.98
C CYS A 433 19.46 31.16 32.97
N GLY A 434 18.29 30.50 33.00
CA GLY A 434 17.49 30.22 34.21
C GLY A 434 16.45 31.24 34.74
N ALA A 435 15.15 30.89 34.72
CA ALA A 435 14.13 31.37 35.68
C ALA A 435 12.85 30.49 35.67
N THR A 436 12.36 30.10 36.86
CA THR A 436 10.96 29.69 37.15
C THR A 436 10.30 30.79 37.99
N PRO A 437 8.94 30.93 38.02
CA PRO A 437 8.19 30.45 39.20
C PRO A 437 6.69 30.05 39.03
N LYS A 438 6.27 29.07 39.86
CA LYS A 438 5.05 28.95 40.74
C LYS A 438 3.57 28.83 40.21
N TYR A 439 3.00 27.63 40.42
CA TYR A 439 1.81 27.18 41.22
C TYR A 439 0.37 27.80 41.09
N GLU A 440 -0.56 26.98 40.53
CA GLU A 440 -1.91 26.45 40.98
C GLU A 440 -3.03 27.34 41.61
N PRO A 441 -4.36 27.00 41.48
CA PRO A 441 -4.98 25.78 42.04
C PRO A 441 -6.17 25.11 41.27
N ALA A 442 -6.61 23.98 41.87
CA ALA A 442 -7.42 22.84 41.40
C ALA A 442 -8.97 22.98 41.28
N MET A 443 -9.59 22.03 40.58
CA MET A 443 -10.91 21.44 40.94
C MET A 443 -11.05 19.96 40.49
N ALA A 444 -11.11 19.09 41.52
CA ALA A 444 -11.77 17.79 41.70
C ALA A 444 -12.12 16.86 40.52
N THR A 445 -11.50 15.67 40.50
CA THR A 445 -12.08 14.44 39.92
C THR A 445 -12.37 13.43 41.03
N LYS A 446 -13.61 12.92 41.05
CA LYS A 446 -14.06 11.88 41.98
C LYS A 446 -13.55 10.50 41.53
N GLN A 447 -12.97 9.81 42.50
CA GLN A 447 -12.38 8.49 42.45
C GLN A 447 -13.47 7.41 42.58
N TYR A 448 -13.47 6.43 41.67
CA TYR A 448 -14.14 5.14 41.87
C TYR A 448 -13.06 4.05 41.86
N ASP A 449 -12.75 3.55 43.04
CA ASP A 449 -11.87 2.40 43.24
C ASP A 449 -12.57 1.11 42.82
N ALA A 450 -11.90 0.30 41.99
CA ALA A 450 -12.29 -1.09 41.72
C ALA A 450 -11.16 -2.03 42.20
N PRO A 451 -11.44 -3.00 43.09
CA PRO A 451 -10.41 -3.86 43.68
C PRO A 451 -9.94 -4.94 42.69
N ARG A 452 -8.68 -4.83 42.24
CA ARG A 452 -7.92 -5.93 41.65
C ARG A 452 -7.37 -6.81 42.77
N SER A 453 -7.97 -7.99 43.02
CA SER A 453 -7.29 -9.23 43.48
C SER A 453 -8.25 -10.27 44.11
N ALA A 454 -9.29 -10.74 43.41
CA ALA A 454 -10.09 -11.87 43.92
C ALA A 454 -10.95 -12.62 42.88
N PHE A 455 -10.47 -12.93 41.67
CA PHE A 455 -11.33 -13.65 40.69
C PHE A 455 -10.69 -14.84 39.96
N PHE A 456 -9.47 -15.25 40.31
CA PHE A 456 -8.80 -16.39 39.65
C PHE A 456 -9.01 -17.77 40.32
N ARG A 457 -9.84 -17.88 41.38
CA ARG A 457 -9.92 -19.12 42.17
C ARG A 457 -11.11 -20.04 41.87
N ASP A 458 -12.15 -19.59 41.16
CA ASP A 458 -13.42 -20.36 41.08
C ASP A 458 -13.60 -21.23 39.82
N THR A 459 -12.55 -21.48 39.02
CA THR A 459 -12.69 -22.24 37.75
C THR A 459 -11.95 -23.58 37.74
N LEU A 460 -11.32 -24.02 38.84
CA LEU A 460 -10.65 -25.32 38.92
C LEU A 460 -10.99 -26.04 40.22
N SER A 461 -12.23 -26.52 40.32
CA SER A 461 -12.58 -27.66 41.18
C SER A 461 -13.17 -28.75 40.30
N LEU A 462 -12.28 -29.50 39.64
CA LEU A 462 -12.57 -30.83 39.14
C LEU A 462 -11.62 -31.77 39.87
N THR A 463 -12.18 -32.54 40.81
CA THR A 463 -11.50 -33.64 41.49
C THR A 463 -11.09 -34.69 40.46
N TYR A 464 -9.82 -35.06 40.51
CA TYR A 464 -9.19 -36.02 39.64
C TYR A 464 -9.77 -37.42 39.88
N THR A 465 -10.47 -37.98 38.89
CA THR A 465 -10.67 -39.42 38.76
C THR A 465 -10.29 -39.82 37.33
N PRO A 466 -9.39 -40.80 37.13
CA PRO A 466 -8.96 -41.18 35.79
C PRO A 466 -9.93 -42.23 35.23
N SER A 467 -10.78 -41.81 34.30
CA SER A 467 -11.45 -42.75 33.40
C SER A 467 -11.54 -42.14 32.00
N LEU A 468 -10.97 -42.83 31.03
CA LEU A 468 -11.00 -42.48 29.61
C LEU A 468 -12.45 -42.47 29.11
N THR A 469 -13.00 -41.28 28.87
CA THR A 469 -13.98 -41.05 27.80
C THR A 469 -13.81 -39.62 27.28
N TYR A 470 -13.64 -39.50 25.95
CA TYR A 470 -13.66 -38.22 25.25
C TYR A 470 -15.05 -37.57 25.45
N THR A 471 -15.17 -36.70 26.44
CA THR A 471 -16.32 -35.80 26.56
C THR A 471 -16.01 -34.54 25.77
N THR A 472 -16.63 -34.40 24.61
CA THR A 472 -16.71 -33.13 23.88
C THR A 472 -17.18 -32.03 24.84
N ILE A 473 -16.28 -31.12 25.19
CA ILE A 473 -16.58 -29.95 26.02
C ILE A 473 -17.50 -29.05 25.21
N THR A 474 -18.81 -29.20 25.35
CA THR A 474 -19.76 -28.20 24.85
C THR A 474 -19.57 -26.91 25.67
N PRO A 475 -19.17 -25.78 25.04
CA PRO A 475 -18.98 -24.53 25.76
C PRO A 475 -20.30 -24.08 26.39
N SER A 476 -20.27 -23.73 27.68
CA SER A 476 -21.44 -23.21 28.37
C SER A 476 -21.92 -21.89 27.73
N LEU A 477 -23.23 -21.60 27.75
CA LEU A 477 -23.78 -20.37 27.17
C LEU A 477 -23.07 -19.10 27.68
N THR A 478 -22.75 -19.02 28.97
CA THR A 478 -22.00 -17.88 29.53
C THR A 478 -20.59 -17.75 28.95
N TYR A 479 -19.91 -18.86 28.64
CA TYR A 479 -18.60 -18.85 27.98
C TYR A 479 -18.72 -18.33 26.54
N THR A 480 -19.69 -18.82 25.77
CA THR A 480 -19.93 -18.35 24.40
C THR A 480 -20.24 -16.86 24.36
N ALA A 481 -21.09 -16.37 25.28
CA ALA A 481 -21.39 -14.94 25.37
C ALA A 481 -20.16 -14.11 25.75
N LEU A 482 -19.33 -14.59 26.69
CA LEU A 482 -18.08 -13.92 27.07
C LEU A 482 -17.09 -13.86 25.91
N PHE A 483 -16.94 -14.95 25.16
CA PHE A 483 -16.07 -15.01 23.98
C PHE A 483 -16.50 -14.01 22.91
N LEU A 484 -17.81 -13.98 22.58
CA LEU A 484 -18.35 -13.02 21.61
C LEU A 484 -18.18 -11.58 22.10
N LYS A 485 -18.40 -11.33 23.39
CA LYS A 485 -18.15 -10.03 24.02
C LYS A 485 -16.68 -9.63 23.91
N GLN A 486 -15.75 -10.51 24.24
CA GLN A 486 -14.31 -10.24 24.12
C GLN A 486 -13.93 -9.91 22.67
N GLU A 487 -14.52 -10.59 21.69
CA GLU A 487 -14.28 -10.28 20.28
C GLU A 487 -14.77 -8.87 19.91
N THR A 488 -15.93 -8.43 20.43
CA THR A 488 -16.41 -7.04 20.27
C THR A 488 -15.69 -6.03 21.16
N ASP A 489 -15.08 -6.44 22.26
CA ASP A 489 -14.34 -5.53 23.14
C ASP A 489 -13.05 -5.10 22.46
N ARG A 490 -12.45 -5.94 21.60
CA ARG A 490 -11.23 -5.64 20.82
C ARG A 490 -11.38 -4.45 19.85
N TRP A 491 -12.61 -4.02 19.61
CA TRP A 491 -13.02 -3.07 18.60
C TRP A 491 -13.23 -1.65 19.17
N ASP A 492 -12.35 -0.68 18.93
CA ASP A 492 -12.52 0.71 19.39
C ASP A 492 -13.84 1.35 18.91
N ALA A 493 -14.63 1.80 19.87
CA ALA A 493 -15.95 2.39 19.64
C ALA A 493 -15.91 3.91 19.45
N ARG A 494 -14.75 4.57 19.60
CA ARG A 494 -14.62 6.02 19.44
C ARG A 494 -14.99 6.43 18.01
N SER A 495 -16.00 7.30 17.89
CA SER A 495 -16.56 7.80 16.61
C SER A 495 -17.14 6.74 15.66
N ASN A 496 -17.45 5.52 16.14
CA ASN A 496 -18.04 4.47 15.32
C ASN A 496 -19.32 3.89 15.92
N ARG A 497 -20.48 4.28 15.37
CA ARG A 497 -21.78 3.88 15.91
C ARG A 497 -22.09 2.40 15.70
N ILE A 498 -21.63 1.79 14.60
CA ILE A 498 -21.81 0.35 14.32
C ILE A 498 -21.16 -0.50 15.41
N VAL A 499 -19.95 -0.12 15.83
CA VAL A 499 -19.21 -0.83 16.87
C VAL A 499 -19.83 -0.61 18.24
N GLN A 500 -20.25 0.61 18.55
CA GLN A 500 -20.97 0.91 19.79
C GLN A 500 -22.20 0.02 19.92
N VAL A 501 -23.05 0.00 18.89
CA VAL A 501 -24.27 -0.82 18.87
C VAL A 501 -23.94 -2.31 18.93
N THR A 502 -22.89 -2.78 18.26
CA THR A 502 -22.47 -4.19 18.31
C THR A 502 -21.97 -4.60 19.71
N ARG A 503 -21.24 -3.71 20.41
CA ARG A 503 -20.84 -3.93 21.81
C ARG A 503 -22.04 -3.92 22.75
N GLU A 504 -22.98 -3.00 22.58
CA GLU A 504 -24.22 -2.96 23.35
C GLU A 504 -25.00 -4.28 23.21
N ILE A 505 -25.09 -4.84 21.99
CA ILE A 505 -25.69 -6.17 21.75
C ILE A 505 -24.93 -7.26 22.53
N ALA A 506 -23.60 -7.24 22.50
CA ALA A 506 -22.77 -8.24 23.18
C ALA A 506 -22.86 -8.16 24.71
N ASP A 507 -22.89 -6.95 25.28
CA ASP A 507 -23.14 -6.71 26.70
C ASP A 507 -24.50 -7.26 27.13
N GLN A 508 -25.55 -6.94 26.37
CA GLN A 508 -26.91 -7.43 26.63
C GLN A 508 -26.98 -8.96 26.63
N ILE A 509 -26.39 -9.62 25.62
CA ILE A 509 -26.36 -11.09 25.52
C ILE A 509 -25.52 -11.71 26.65
N TYR A 510 -24.42 -11.06 27.05
CA TYR A 510 -23.62 -11.50 28.19
C TYR A 510 -24.39 -11.42 29.50
N HIS A 511 -25.13 -10.33 29.73
CA HIS A 511 -26.01 -10.18 30.90
C HIS A 511 -27.15 -11.20 30.89
N MET A 512 -27.75 -11.47 29.72
CA MET A 512 -28.74 -12.54 29.56
C MET A 512 -28.15 -13.92 29.90
N ALA A 513 -26.91 -14.20 29.51
CA ALA A 513 -26.25 -15.47 29.84
C ALA A 513 -25.82 -15.57 31.32
N GLN A 514 -25.57 -14.44 31.99
CA GLN A 514 -25.33 -14.38 33.44
C GLN A 514 -26.63 -14.61 34.24
N TYR A 515 -27.77 -14.10 33.75
CA TYR A 515 -29.09 -14.30 34.35
C TYR A 515 -29.42 -15.79 34.55
N LEU A 516 -29.07 -16.64 33.57
CA LEU A 516 -29.26 -18.10 33.66
C LEU A 516 -28.52 -18.74 34.86
N ARG A 517 -27.47 -18.07 35.36
CA ARG A 517 -26.69 -18.49 36.53
C ARG A 517 -27.06 -17.73 37.80
N ARG A 518 -28.14 -16.94 37.77
CA ARG A 518 -28.55 -16.03 38.85
C ARG A 518 -27.44 -15.04 39.25
N LYS A 519 -26.72 -14.52 38.25
CA LYS A 519 -25.65 -13.53 38.39
C LYS A 519 -25.92 -12.36 37.45
N GLY A 520 -25.20 -11.25 37.66
CA GLY A 520 -25.24 -10.10 36.76
C GLY A 520 -26.34 -9.08 37.08
N PRO A 521 -26.55 -8.08 36.20
CA PRO A 521 -27.42 -6.93 36.46
C PRO A 521 -28.91 -7.21 36.24
N ILE A 522 -29.26 -8.32 35.56
CA ILE A 522 -30.66 -8.69 35.30
C ILE A 522 -31.17 -9.49 36.51
N LEU A 523 -32.11 -8.90 37.25
CA LEU A 523 -32.67 -9.49 38.49
C LEU A 523 -34.07 -10.09 38.32
N SER A 524 -34.77 -9.78 37.23
CA SER A 524 -36.15 -10.20 37.00
C SER A 524 -36.35 -10.75 35.59
N LYS A 525 -37.37 -11.59 35.43
CA LYS A 525 -37.76 -12.14 34.12
C LYS A 525 -38.22 -11.05 33.15
N GLU A 526 -38.90 -10.03 33.65
CA GLU A 526 -39.30 -8.87 32.85
C GLU A 526 -38.10 -8.13 32.27
N MET A 527 -37.05 -7.89 33.09
CA MET A 527 -35.80 -7.30 32.60
C MET A 527 -35.07 -8.20 31.62
N PHE A 528 -35.11 -9.52 31.81
CA PHE A 528 -34.53 -10.50 30.89
C PHE A 528 -35.18 -10.44 29.50
N VAL A 529 -36.52 -10.42 29.45
CA VAL A 529 -37.28 -10.28 28.20
C VAL A 529 -37.07 -8.90 27.57
N SER A 530 -37.06 -7.83 28.38
CA SER A 530 -36.80 -6.47 27.90
C SER A 530 -35.41 -6.35 27.28
N THR A 531 -34.40 -6.97 27.88
CA THR A 531 -33.03 -7.03 27.33
C THR A 531 -32.99 -7.71 25.97
N ALA A 532 -33.72 -8.83 25.79
CA ALA A 532 -33.82 -9.51 24.50
C ALA A 532 -34.50 -8.63 23.42
N LYS A 533 -35.50 -7.83 23.80
CA LYS A 533 -36.11 -6.84 22.90
C LYS A 533 -35.15 -5.69 22.56
N GLY A 534 -34.29 -5.29 23.50
CA GLY A 534 -33.20 -4.34 23.25
C GLY A 534 -32.22 -4.84 22.19
N VAL A 535 -31.84 -6.13 22.26
CA VAL A 535 -30.99 -6.79 21.24
C VAL A 535 -31.64 -6.72 19.86
N VAL A 536 -32.95 -7.00 19.76
CA VAL A 536 -33.70 -6.90 18.50
C VAL A 536 -33.62 -5.49 17.89
N SER A 537 -33.88 -4.44 18.70
CA SER A 537 -33.82 -3.05 18.23
C SER A 537 -32.43 -2.67 17.72
N ASN A 538 -31.38 -3.05 18.46
CA ASN A 538 -30.00 -2.77 18.05
C ASN A 538 -29.60 -3.52 16.77
N CYS A 539 -30.06 -4.76 16.58
CA CYS A 539 -29.80 -5.51 15.35
C CYS A 539 -30.45 -4.91 14.10
N GLN A 540 -31.57 -4.18 14.22
CA GLN A 540 -32.19 -3.50 13.09
C GLN A 540 -31.26 -2.43 12.50
N TYR A 541 -30.56 -1.68 13.36
CA TYR A 541 -29.58 -0.67 12.93
C TYR A 541 -28.41 -1.32 12.16
N ILE A 542 -27.86 -2.42 12.68
CA ILE A 542 -26.78 -3.16 12.00
C ILE A 542 -27.26 -3.75 10.66
N THR A 543 -28.49 -4.28 10.62
CA THR A 543 -29.06 -4.84 9.39
C THR A 543 -29.20 -3.78 8.31
N HIS A 544 -29.68 -2.59 8.67
CA HIS A 544 -29.78 -1.46 7.75
C HIS A 544 -28.39 -1.10 7.19
N PHE A 545 -27.38 -0.98 8.04
CA PHE A 545 -26.01 -0.71 7.62
C PHE A 545 -25.49 -1.75 6.62
N VAL A 546 -25.55 -3.05 6.93
CA VAL A 546 -25.06 -4.12 6.04
C VAL A 546 -25.81 -4.11 4.71
N LYS A 547 -27.12 -3.83 4.71
CA LYS A 547 -27.94 -3.70 3.50
C LYS A 547 -27.51 -2.53 2.63
N VAL A 548 -27.21 -1.37 3.23
CA VAL A 548 -26.67 -0.22 2.49
C VAL A 548 -25.35 -0.60 1.82
N ILE A 549 -24.44 -1.27 2.52
CA ILE A 549 -23.15 -1.68 1.94
C ILE A 549 -23.35 -2.67 0.79
N SER A 550 -24.28 -3.62 0.92
CA SER A 550 -24.61 -4.56 -0.15
C SER A 550 -25.02 -3.84 -1.45
N ASN A 551 -25.90 -2.83 -1.33
CA ASN A 551 -26.41 -2.06 -2.46
C ASN A 551 -25.35 -1.22 -3.17
N HIS A 552 -24.34 -0.76 -2.41
CA HIS A 552 -23.28 0.09 -2.94
C HIS A 552 -22.02 -0.70 -3.33
N CYS A 553 -21.94 -2.01 -3.07
CA CYS A 553 -20.76 -2.79 -3.40
C CYS A 553 -20.58 -2.95 -4.92
N LEU A 554 -19.33 -2.83 -5.38
CA LEU A 554 -18.94 -3.04 -6.77
C LEU A 554 -18.66 -4.52 -7.10
N ASP A 555 -18.33 -5.33 -6.09
CA ASP A 555 -17.99 -6.74 -6.25
C ASP A 555 -19.23 -7.63 -6.06
N LYS A 556 -19.61 -8.35 -7.13
CA LYS A 556 -20.83 -9.17 -7.15
C LYS A 556 -20.83 -10.30 -6.11
N GLN A 557 -19.66 -10.86 -5.79
CA GLN A 557 -19.56 -11.93 -4.80
C GLN A 557 -19.77 -11.39 -3.38
N CYS A 558 -19.19 -10.22 -3.07
CA CYS A 558 -19.44 -9.51 -1.82
C CYS A 558 -20.90 -9.07 -1.69
N THR A 559 -21.55 -8.60 -2.76
CA THR A 559 -22.99 -8.29 -2.75
C THR A 559 -23.83 -9.53 -2.41
N ALA A 560 -23.53 -10.69 -3.01
CA ALA A 560 -24.25 -11.93 -2.72
C ALA A 560 -24.03 -12.38 -1.26
N GLU A 561 -22.79 -12.33 -0.77
CA GLU A 561 -22.48 -12.67 0.61
C GLU A 561 -23.17 -11.73 1.61
N LEU A 562 -23.10 -10.42 1.39
CA LEU A 562 -23.76 -9.43 2.24
C LEU A 562 -25.28 -9.59 2.25
N SER A 563 -25.88 -9.86 1.09
CA SER A 563 -27.33 -10.10 0.99
C SER A 563 -27.74 -11.35 1.77
N LEU A 564 -26.97 -12.43 1.67
CA LEU A 564 -27.17 -13.63 2.49
C LEU A 564 -27.06 -13.32 3.98
N ARG A 565 -26.07 -12.52 4.40
CA ARG A 565 -25.94 -12.12 5.81
C ARG A 565 -27.13 -11.28 6.27
N VAL A 566 -27.63 -10.35 5.46
CA VAL A 566 -28.84 -9.57 5.79
C VAL A 566 -30.05 -10.48 6.00
N GLU A 567 -30.29 -11.45 5.12
CA GLU A 567 -31.39 -12.41 5.24
C GLU A 567 -31.26 -13.26 6.51
N GLN A 568 -30.03 -13.70 6.84
CA GLN A 568 -29.75 -14.46 8.05
C GLN A 568 -30.00 -13.64 9.32
N ILE A 569 -29.53 -12.37 9.36
CA ILE A 569 -29.78 -11.48 10.50
C ILE A 569 -31.29 -11.28 10.69
N LEU A 570 -32.02 -10.94 9.62
CA LEU A 570 -33.47 -10.74 9.68
C LEU A 570 -34.20 -12.00 10.19
N THR A 571 -33.82 -13.18 9.70
CA THR A 571 -34.43 -14.46 10.10
C THR A 571 -34.24 -14.71 11.59
N ILE A 572 -33.01 -14.59 12.09
CA ILE A 572 -32.73 -14.85 13.51
C ILE A 572 -33.31 -13.74 14.40
N THR A 573 -33.32 -12.48 13.96
CA THR A 573 -34.01 -11.39 14.68
C THR A 573 -35.51 -11.68 14.83
N ASN A 574 -36.19 -12.12 13.76
CA ASN A 574 -37.60 -12.51 13.84
C ASN A 574 -37.82 -13.68 14.80
N GLN A 575 -36.94 -14.68 14.79
CA GLN A 575 -36.98 -15.77 15.77
C GLN A 575 -36.84 -15.24 17.20
N LEU A 576 -35.89 -14.33 17.45
CA LEU A 576 -35.67 -13.73 18.77
C LEU A 576 -36.90 -12.94 19.25
N THR A 577 -37.58 -12.22 18.36
CA THR A 577 -38.84 -11.51 18.66
C THR A 577 -39.95 -12.47 19.07
N ILE A 578 -40.11 -13.59 18.35
CA ILE A 578 -41.13 -14.60 18.67
C ILE A 578 -40.79 -15.29 19.99
N ILE A 579 -39.55 -15.77 20.15
CA ILE A 579 -39.10 -16.49 21.35
C ILE A 579 -39.20 -15.59 22.58
N SER A 580 -38.80 -14.32 22.49
CA SER A 580 -38.91 -13.38 23.62
C SER A 580 -40.37 -13.12 24.03
N SER A 581 -41.28 -13.04 23.05
CA SER A 581 -42.72 -12.87 23.31
C SER A 581 -43.35 -14.11 23.96
N VAL A 582 -43.01 -15.30 23.48
CA VAL A 582 -43.44 -16.57 24.09
C VAL A 582 -42.84 -16.75 25.48
N ASN A 583 -41.56 -16.39 25.65
CA ASN A 583 -40.88 -16.47 26.94
C ASN A 583 -41.55 -15.56 27.98
N ALA A 584 -41.98 -14.36 27.59
CA ALA A 584 -42.71 -13.43 28.45
C ALA A 584 -43.99 -14.04 29.05
N LEU A 585 -44.68 -14.89 28.28
CA LEU A 585 -45.93 -15.55 28.68
C LEU A 585 -45.71 -16.89 29.40
N THR A 586 -44.49 -17.41 29.42
CA THR A 586 -44.15 -18.71 30.03
C THR A 586 -43.66 -18.51 31.47
N PRO A 587 -44.24 -19.16 32.50
CA PRO A 587 -43.72 -19.09 33.87
C PRO A 587 -42.27 -19.60 33.96
N GLY A 588 -41.42 -18.92 34.75
CA GLY A 588 -39.94 -19.04 34.81
C GLY A 588 -39.30 -20.40 34.51
N SER A 589 -39.21 -20.75 33.21
CA SER A 589 -38.69 -22.01 32.71
C SER A 589 -37.25 -21.85 32.23
N LYS A 590 -36.34 -22.54 32.92
CA LYS A 590 -34.90 -22.50 32.60
C LYS A 590 -34.61 -22.91 31.15
N SER A 591 -35.31 -23.90 30.62
CA SER A 591 -35.11 -24.35 29.23
C SER A 591 -35.56 -23.31 28.21
N SER A 592 -36.65 -22.59 28.49
CA SER A 592 -37.13 -21.48 27.65
C SER A 592 -36.14 -20.32 27.65
N ASP A 593 -35.57 -19.99 28.81
CA ASP A 593 -34.58 -18.91 28.93
C ASP A 593 -33.26 -19.28 28.23
N GLU A 594 -32.81 -20.54 28.32
CA GLU A 594 -31.62 -21.05 27.61
C GLU A 594 -31.77 -20.98 26.08
N ILE A 595 -32.94 -21.32 25.54
CA ILE A 595 -33.24 -21.21 24.11
C ILE A 595 -33.16 -19.76 23.65
N LEU A 596 -33.70 -18.81 24.44
CA LEU A 596 -33.65 -17.39 24.13
C LEU A 596 -32.20 -16.88 24.08
N VAL A 597 -31.37 -17.23 25.08
CA VAL A 597 -29.95 -16.86 25.10
C VAL A 597 -29.20 -17.47 23.91
N LYS A 598 -29.45 -18.74 23.59
CA LYS A 598 -28.80 -19.41 22.44
C LYS A 598 -29.16 -18.73 21.11
N ASN A 599 -30.43 -18.35 20.93
CA ASN A 599 -30.86 -17.63 19.73
C ASN A 599 -30.18 -16.25 19.63
N ALA A 600 -30.08 -15.52 20.74
CA ALA A 600 -29.38 -14.23 20.78
C ALA A 600 -27.88 -14.36 20.49
N GLN A 601 -27.21 -15.41 20.98
CA GLN A 601 -25.80 -15.69 20.67
C GLN A 601 -25.58 -15.98 19.18
N ASN A 602 -26.46 -16.79 18.57
CA ASN A 602 -26.42 -17.04 17.14
C ASN A 602 -26.60 -15.74 16.34
N LEU A 603 -27.50 -14.86 16.79
CA LEU A 603 -27.71 -13.55 16.17
C LEU A 603 -26.43 -12.71 16.20
N LEU A 604 -25.76 -12.61 17.36
CA LEU A 604 -24.50 -11.88 17.48
C LEU A 604 -23.39 -12.47 16.60
N GLN A 605 -23.27 -13.80 16.50
CA GLN A 605 -22.31 -14.44 15.59
C GLN A 605 -22.53 -14.03 14.13
N ILE A 606 -23.79 -14.02 13.68
CA ILE A 606 -24.13 -13.61 12.30
C ILE A 606 -23.89 -12.12 12.10
N VAL A 607 -24.19 -11.29 13.11
CA VAL A 607 -23.89 -9.85 13.11
C VAL A 607 -22.38 -9.61 12.94
N LEU A 608 -21.53 -10.32 13.69
CA LEU A 608 -20.07 -10.21 13.56
C LEU A 608 -19.60 -10.59 12.15
N HIS A 609 -20.17 -11.65 11.57
CA HIS A 609 -19.88 -12.03 10.18
C HIS A 609 -20.37 -10.98 9.17
N GLY A 610 -21.53 -10.37 9.39
CA GLY A 610 -22.05 -9.29 8.55
C GLY A 610 -21.15 -8.06 8.54
N VAL A 611 -20.66 -7.65 9.71
CA VAL A 611 -19.72 -6.51 9.83
C VAL A 611 -18.38 -6.81 9.15
N ARG A 612 -17.82 -8.03 9.31
CA ARG A 612 -16.58 -8.45 8.61
C ARG A 612 -16.75 -8.59 7.09
N ALA A 613 -17.91 -9.06 6.64
CA ALA A 613 -18.23 -9.08 5.21
C ALA A 613 -18.32 -7.65 4.65
N ALA A 614 -18.87 -6.72 5.43
CA ALA A 614 -18.95 -5.31 5.05
C ALA A 614 -17.55 -4.68 4.95
N GLU A 615 -16.63 -4.98 5.86
CA GLU A 615 -15.21 -4.59 5.75
C GLU A 615 -14.59 -5.07 4.44
N THR A 616 -14.82 -6.34 4.11
CA THR A 616 -14.28 -6.96 2.89
C THR A 616 -14.80 -6.25 1.64
N ALA A 617 -16.11 -5.95 1.59
CA ALA A 617 -16.74 -5.20 0.52
C ALA A 617 -16.17 -3.78 0.37
N CYS A 618 -15.90 -3.10 1.48
CA CYS A 618 -15.32 -1.76 1.49
C CYS A 618 -13.91 -1.72 0.90
N ILE A 619 -13.10 -2.77 1.09
CA ILE A 619 -11.79 -2.91 0.45
C ILE A 619 -11.93 -3.07 -1.06
N LYS A 620 -12.84 -3.93 -1.50
CA LYS A 620 -13.06 -4.21 -2.93
C LYS A 620 -13.66 -3.04 -3.70
N GLY A 621 -14.36 -2.13 -3.02
CA GLY A 621 -14.82 -0.86 -3.56
C GLY A 621 -16.34 -0.69 -3.49
N LEU A 622 -16.76 0.54 -3.20
CA LEU A 622 -18.16 0.94 -3.11
C LEU A 622 -18.45 2.07 -4.12
N LYS A 623 -19.67 2.11 -4.63
CA LYS A 623 -20.25 3.25 -5.37
C LYS A 623 -20.48 4.42 -4.40
N GLN A 624 -20.36 5.65 -4.89
CA GLN A 624 -20.79 6.82 -4.12
C GLN A 624 -22.33 6.83 -3.99
N PRO A 625 -22.88 7.01 -2.79
CA PRO A 625 -24.32 7.18 -2.60
C PRO A 625 -24.81 8.49 -3.19
N GLU A 626 -26.10 8.55 -3.54
CA GLU A 626 -26.71 9.82 -3.94
C GLU A 626 -26.81 10.80 -2.75
N PRO A 627 -26.73 12.14 -2.98
CA PRO A 627 -26.58 13.15 -1.92
C PRO A 627 -27.70 13.24 -0.87
N ASN A 628 -28.84 12.56 -1.07
CA ASN A 628 -30.01 12.60 -0.18
C ASN A 628 -30.51 11.19 0.20
N SER A 629 -29.65 10.18 0.12
CA SER A 629 -30.04 8.80 0.47
C SER A 629 -29.73 8.47 1.94
N ASP A 630 -30.51 7.57 2.52
CA ASP A 630 -30.25 6.99 3.85
C ASP A 630 -28.85 6.32 3.95
N GLY A 631 -28.18 6.09 2.81
CA GLY A 631 -26.87 5.46 2.73
C GLY A 631 -25.67 6.39 2.92
N VAL A 632 -25.86 7.70 3.06
CA VAL A 632 -24.75 8.67 3.17
C VAL A 632 -23.94 8.45 4.46
N GLU A 633 -24.59 8.22 5.61
CA GLU A 633 -23.92 7.99 6.89
C GLU A 633 -23.10 6.69 6.87
N ALA A 634 -23.70 5.61 6.38
CA ALA A 634 -23.05 4.31 6.28
C ALA A 634 -21.84 4.32 5.32
N ALA A 635 -21.97 5.01 4.19
CA ALA A 635 -20.87 5.16 3.25
C ALA A 635 -19.75 6.06 3.81
N ALA A 636 -20.08 7.17 4.47
CA ALA A 636 -19.11 8.05 5.11
C ALA A 636 -18.27 7.29 6.15
N LEU A 637 -18.90 6.46 6.97
CA LEU A 637 -18.23 5.59 7.95
C LEU A 637 -17.28 4.60 7.26
N CYS A 638 -17.69 4.01 6.13
CA CYS A 638 -16.86 3.10 5.34
C CYS A 638 -15.67 3.79 4.66
N PHE A 639 -15.86 5.00 4.14
CA PHE A 639 -14.77 5.81 3.58
C PHE A 639 -13.77 6.22 4.65
N GLN A 640 -14.24 6.67 5.81
CA GLN A 640 -13.40 7.00 6.96
C GLN A 640 -12.60 5.77 7.41
N TRP A 641 -13.24 4.60 7.50
CA TRP A 641 -12.55 3.35 7.82
C TRP A 641 -11.47 3.01 6.78
N LYS A 642 -11.81 3.03 5.49
CA LYS A 642 -10.88 2.72 4.40
C LYS A 642 -9.65 3.64 4.43
N ARG A 643 -9.86 4.94 4.69
CA ARG A 643 -8.78 5.92 4.90
C ARG A 643 -7.89 5.51 6.07
N ASN A 644 -8.46 5.17 7.22
CA ASN A 644 -7.70 4.71 8.39
C ASN A 644 -6.91 3.43 8.10
N LEU A 645 -7.51 2.45 7.41
CA LEU A 645 -6.85 1.21 6.98
C LEU A 645 -5.64 1.48 6.07
N GLN A 646 -5.79 2.41 5.13
CA GLN A 646 -4.68 2.82 4.27
C GLN A 646 -3.57 3.51 5.06
N MET A 647 -3.91 4.40 5.98
CA MET A 647 -2.94 5.07 6.87
C MET A 647 -2.16 4.06 7.72
N HIS A 648 -2.84 3.06 8.29
CA HIS A 648 -2.19 2.01 9.07
C HIS A 648 -1.27 1.14 8.22
N ARG A 649 -1.72 0.72 7.04
CA ARG A 649 -0.87 -0.04 6.10
C ARG A 649 0.36 0.77 5.68
N ALA A 650 0.21 2.07 5.46
CA ALA A 650 1.32 2.96 5.19
C ALA A 650 2.29 3.02 6.38
N GLN A 651 1.79 3.19 7.61
CA GLN A 651 2.60 3.17 8.84
C GLN A 651 3.34 1.83 9.03
N GLN A 652 2.69 0.69 8.75
CA GLN A 652 3.33 -0.62 8.80
C GLN A 652 4.41 -0.78 7.73
N ASN A 653 4.22 -0.20 6.55
CA ASN A 653 5.23 -0.19 5.48
C ASN A 653 6.45 0.69 5.85
N CYS A 654 6.25 1.71 6.70
CA CYS A 654 7.31 2.57 7.22
C CYS A 654 8.08 1.97 8.41
N ASN A 655 7.61 0.88 9.03
CA ASN A 655 8.26 0.30 10.20
C ASN A 655 9.56 -0.43 9.83
N SER A 656 10.69 0.01 10.40
CA SER A 656 12.01 -0.59 10.22
C SER A 656 12.34 -1.65 11.29
N ASP A 657 11.52 -1.81 12.32
CA ASP A 657 11.77 -2.76 13.42
C ASP A 657 11.51 -4.22 12.96
N THR A 658 12.52 -5.07 13.11
CA THR A 658 12.48 -6.50 12.78
C THR A 658 12.68 -7.34 14.03
N ASP A 659 12.06 -8.52 14.07
CA ASP A 659 12.30 -9.50 15.12
C ASP A 659 13.63 -10.23 14.89
N ASP A 660 13.93 -11.16 15.79
CA ASP A 660 15.20 -11.92 15.80
C ASP A 660 15.34 -12.83 14.56
N LEU A 661 14.28 -13.00 13.77
CA LEU A 661 14.25 -13.72 12.50
C LEU A 661 14.36 -12.78 11.28
N GLY A 662 14.57 -11.47 11.50
CA GLY A 662 14.63 -10.46 10.44
C GLY A 662 13.26 -10.17 9.79
N LEU A 663 12.16 -10.66 10.37
CA LEU A 663 10.81 -10.37 9.93
C LEU A 663 10.33 -9.10 10.61
N ARG A 664 9.60 -8.24 9.89
CA ARG A 664 9.10 -6.99 10.50
C ARG A 664 8.19 -7.29 11.68
N ARG A 665 8.46 -6.65 12.82
CA ARG A 665 7.61 -6.72 13.99
C ARG A 665 6.27 -6.06 13.67
N THR A 666 5.26 -6.89 13.45
CA THR A 666 3.87 -6.47 13.26
C THR A 666 3.15 -6.21 14.59
N SER A 667 3.77 -6.55 15.73
CA SER A 667 3.13 -6.60 17.05
C SER A 667 3.41 -5.42 17.98
N GLN A 668 4.28 -4.47 17.62
CA GLN A 668 4.64 -3.36 18.52
C GLN A 668 3.83 -2.06 18.32
N HIS A 669 3.09 -1.89 17.22
CA HIS A 669 2.24 -0.71 16.97
C HIS A 669 0.80 -1.11 16.58
N ARG A 670 -0.16 -0.22 16.90
CA ARG A 670 -1.65 -0.29 16.76
C ARG A 670 -2.18 -1.46 15.90
N GLU A 671 -3.18 -2.17 16.41
CA GLU A 671 -3.85 -3.26 15.66
C GLU A 671 -4.46 -2.74 14.33
N SER A 672 -4.66 -3.62 13.36
CA SER A 672 -5.18 -3.23 12.04
C SER A 672 -6.54 -2.54 12.13
N PRO A 673 -6.79 -1.45 11.38
CA PRO A 673 -8.08 -0.78 11.35
C PRO A 673 -9.13 -1.75 10.82
N SER A 674 -10.07 -2.11 11.68
CA SER A 674 -11.33 -2.78 11.32
C SER A 674 -12.42 -1.71 11.23
N LEU A 675 -13.61 -2.02 10.70
CA LEU A 675 -14.81 -1.22 10.91
C LEU A 675 -15.03 -0.95 12.41
N ALA A 676 -14.24 -1.56 13.29
CA ALA A 676 -13.73 -0.97 14.50
C ALA A 676 -12.22 -0.65 14.54
N PRO A 677 -11.82 0.57 14.91
CA PRO A 677 -10.40 0.88 15.16
C PRO A 677 -9.76 0.00 16.26
N PRO A 678 -8.42 -0.07 16.39
CA PRO A 678 -7.75 -0.84 17.43
C PRO A 678 -7.74 -0.16 18.81
N ILE A 679 -7.69 -0.95 19.88
CA ILE A 679 -7.47 -0.44 21.24
C ILE A 679 -6.02 0.02 21.40
N HIS A 680 -5.79 1.18 22.04
CA HIS A 680 -4.49 1.48 22.63
C HIS A 680 -4.32 0.68 23.92
N ILE A 681 -3.66 -0.47 23.86
CA ILE A 681 -3.19 -1.16 25.05
C ILE A 681 -1.99 -0.35 25.58
N GLN A 682 -2.20 0.44 26.63
CA GLN A 682 -1.09 0.92 27.44
C GLN A 682 -0.39 -0.32 27.99
N LYS A 683 0.87 -0.53 27.59
CA LYS A 683 1.74 -1.55 28.18
C LYS A 683 1.86 -1.23 29.67
N GLN A 684 1.05 -1.88 30.52
CA GLN A 684 1.41 -2.01 31.93
C GLN A 684 2.63 -2.93 31.95
N GLY A 685 3.80 -2.33 32.20
CA GLY A 685 5.04 -3.06 32.36
C GLY A 685 4.87 -4.11 33.46
N PHE A 686 5.11 -5.36 33.10
CA PHE A 686 5.45 -6.38 34.08
C PHE A 686 6.87 -6.09 34.55
N LYS A 687 7.03 -5.86 35.85
CA LYS A 687 8.30 -6.08 36.55
C LYS A 687 8.48 -7.57 36.78
#